data_AF-A0A8J4Q1F0-F1
#
_entry.id   AF-A0A8J4Q1F0-F1
#
_cell.length_a   1.000
_cell.length_b   1.000
_cell.length_c   1.000
_cell.angle_alpha   90.00
_cell.angle_beta   90.00
_cell.angle_gamma   90.00
#
_symmetry.space_group_name_H-M   'P 1'
#
loop_
_entity.id
_entity.type
_entity.pdbx_description
1 polymer ?
#
loop_
_entity_poly.entity_id
_entity_poly.type
_entity_poly.pdbx_seq_one_letter_code
_entity_poly.pdbx_strand_id
1 'polypeptide(L)'
;MEPKTHQELMMELEIDDEDVILLEDEDDNSSNSGDTKTPISEAALASKTTLMNSLREKGWNSSGLNIEKPHSKQYSYKDDKSSPWFEERQVIATLYRCRVLLHEMMYAKLNEERLLSGNLCVCEIQSLLNTQKEDVETDWIAEIQELKRNMVSEIRRNHLLERDVNKLDKRIALLIKHRSNIKDLLLEQNKKKDKKKKGDDKAEYISLDQKQLESYQNLFYLLQTEPHYLAKLVTMIQADQMEDFLDTVILTLFGDAFSPREEFLILSLFRLAIGQEMSRIKSAGDLLSVDSVVPKMIITYTRRKQGHEFLKQIIAPILENNVVNAPDLNLELNAVQVYQNMISEQEIQTGAKSTLNRGLGEDQIIQLKEVQQILEPRVEKCIQICERFFTGIIQSLNRLPYGIRWICKQIQNISQKNFNSTPDEIAKVIGYFVYYRFINLAIVTPDAFEILDKELSITSRKNLVNIAKVLQNLFTLKTFQNQGSERWMQPLNNWILSKTDIVRQYFEDLVQVTDPSEYLRVDKYNELTLKLNPVVVISLSEISQTHKLLIANLNSLKMKEKEDQLELILKSLPSPLEVVEENDREIQLTLINRFKEHIEREISTSASLLSETKELVIMVFRSIPIQDKKSDSKDDLVAILKYASKYGAENNNAQLQNNAEKILVNLKKLEQDGSIQSADPQYESFIRAIALEVINRQEIREQQRKERMRLTIALRDLRKHQSYLNDQIQHYTSYLKDVLLHYGPKDKKKSKPIKISYKELAKKGIIVESDIPKISHSATSFYISSDTPGIFDIDARIGVATAGSLSLSLDDLLDKSSAGISVLKLDNIVLDVNMTLHLLNRHFLKNI
;
A
#
# COMPACT_ATOMS: atom_id res chain seq x y z
N MET A 1 -29.23 -18.25 -13.11
CA MET A 1 -29.09 -17.05 -12.28
C MET A 1 -30.27 -17.03 -11.32
N GLU A 2 -30.08 -17.59 -10.12
CA GLU A 2 -31.04 -17.46 -9.03
C GLU A 2 -30.76 -16.16 -8.25
N PRO A 3 -31.79 -15.48 -7.71
CA PRO A 3 -31.61 -14.28 -6.91
C PRO A 3 -31.16 -14.64 -5.50
N LYS A 4 -30.09 -13.98 -5.02
CA LYS A 4 -29.57 -14.12 -3.64
C LYS A 4 -30.61 -13.67 -2.60
N THR A 5 -30.54 -14.27 -1.42
CA THR A 5 -31.49 -14.01 -0.32
C THR A 5 -31.07 -12.80 0.51
N HIS A 6 -32.05 -12.13 1.13
CA HIS A 6 -31.88 -10.87 1.90
C HIS A 6 -30.87 -10.99 3.06
N GLN A 7 -30.56 -12.20 3.53
CA GLN A 7 -29.53 -12.48 4.54
C GLN A 7 -28.11 -12.34 3.98
N GLU A 8 -27.90 -12.65 2.70
CA GLU A 8 -26.59 -12.48 2.03
C GLU A 8 -26.29 -11.00 1.74
N LEU A 9 -27.33 -10.17 1.56
CA LEU A 9 -27.21 -8.71 1.40
C LEU A 9 -26.90 -7.96 2.69
N MET A 10 -27.24 -8.53 3.86
CA MET A 10 -26.98 -7.91 5.17
C MET A 10 -25.56 -8.20 5.67
N MET A 11 -24.95 -9.30 5.25
CA MET A 11 -23.60 -9.68 5.66
C MET A 11 -22.50 -8.89 4.91
N GLU A 12 -22.83 -8.27 3.76
CA GLU A 12 -21.93 -7.36 3.02
C GLU A 12 -21.90 -5.93 3.62
N LEU A 13 -22.72 -5.62 4.62
CA LEU A 13 -22.84 -4.28 5.23
C LEU A 13 -22.28 -4.17 6.68
N GLU A 14 -21.69 -5.23 7.23
CA GLU A 14 -21.23 -5.29 8.64
C GLU A 14 -19.69 -5.38 8.81
N ILE A 15 -18.89 -4.89 7.87
CA ILE A 15 -17.43 -4.76 8.08
C ILE A 15 -17.05 -3.28 8.01
N ASP A 16 -16.89 -2.67 9.20
CA ASP A 16 -15.92 -1.60 9.53
C ASP A 16 -16.25 -0.82 10.84
N ASP A 17 -17.23 -1.25 11.66
CA ASP A 17 -17.63 -0.49 12.86
C ASP A 17 -16.99 -0.96 14.20
N GLU A 18 -16.06 -1.91 14.22
CA GLU A 18 -15.51 -2.46 15.49
C GLU A 18 -14.25 -1.77 16.06
N ASP A 19 -13.61 -0.81 15.38
CA ASP A 19 -12.40 -0.13 15.91
C ASP A 19 -12.64 1.27 16.51
N VAL A 20 -13.90 1.62 16.84
CA VAL A 20 -14.22 2.89 17.51
C VAL A 20 -14.46 2.67 19.00
N ILE A 21 -13.37 2.43 19.75
CA ILE A 21 -13.40 2.47 21.22
C ILE A 21 -12.34 3.47 21.74
N LEU A 22 -12.88 4.56 22.29
CA LEU A 22 -12.42 5.41 23.42
C LEU A 22 -10.94 5.84 23.49
N LEU A 23 -10.72 7.15 23.35
CA LEU A 23 -9.65 7.88 24.03
C LEU A 23 -10.30 8.86 25.02
N GLU A 24 -10.37 8.44 26.29
CA GLU A 24 -10.48 9.37 27.42
C GLU A 24 -9.04 9.70 27.84
N ASP A 25 -8.68 10.98 27.78
CA ASP A 25 -7.38 11.47 28.25
C ASP A 25 -7.36 11.48 29.79
N GLU A 26 -6.45 10.72 30.39
CA GLU A 26 -6.03 10.88 31.78
C GLU A 26 -5.09 12.09 31.86
N ASP A 27 -5.54 13.21 32.42
CA ASP A 27 -4.66 14.15 33.12
C ASP A 27 -5.43 14.92 34.21
N ASP A 28 -4.91 14.83 35.43
CA ASP A 28 -5.49 15.28 36.70
C ASP A 28 -5.28 16.79 36.97
N ASN A 29 -6.26 17.37 37.67
CA ASN A 29 -6.23 18.57 38.51
C ASN A 29 -6.15 19.99 37.88
N SER A 30 -7.32 20.63 37.71
CA SER A 30 -7.69 21.79 38.56
C SER A 30 -9.16 22.20 38.40
N SER A 31 -9.78 22.50 39.54
CA SER A 31 -11.19 22.87 39.74
C SER A 31 -11.51 24.32 39.32
N ASN A 32 -12.48 24.55 38.43
CA ASN A 32 -13.74 25.30 38.72
C ASN A 32 -14.62 25.53 37.46
N SER A 33 -15.86 25.06 37.57
CA SER A 33 -17.15 25.52 36.98
C SER A 33 -17.20 26.38 35.70
N GLY A 34 -17.86 25.84 34.67
CA GLY A 34 -18.46 26.60 33.57
C GLY A 34 -18.91 25.73 32.40
N ASP A 35 -20.04 25.02 32.56
CA ASP A 35 -20.65 24.17 31.51
C ASP A 35 -21.01 24.95 30.23
N THR A 36 -20.33 24.65 29.12
CA THR A 36 -20.87 24.85 27.76
C THR A 36 -20.40 23.72 26.84
N LYS A 37 -21.20 22.65 26.71
CA LYS A 37 -21.02 21.60 25.70
C LYS A 37 -21.49 22.11 24.33
N THR A 38 -20.63 22.06 23.32
CA THR A 38 -20.93 22.37 21.91
C THR A 38 -21.22 21.08 21.13
N PRO A 39 -22.35 20.99 20.38
CA PRO A 39 -22.70 19.79 19.61
C PRO A 39 -22.65 20.05 18.10
N ILE A 40 -21.74 19.44 17.31
CA ILE A 40 -21.88 19.44 15.83
C ILE A 40 -21.34 18.14 15.20
N SER A 41 -22.21 17.13 15.13
CA SER A 41 -22.13 15.97 14.22
C SER A 41 -23.53 15.39 13.90
N GLU A 42 -24.59 16.19 13.98
CA GLU A 42 -25.97 15.70 14.11
C GLU A 42 -26.93 16.09 12.98
N ALA A 43 -26.51 16.17 11.70
CA ALA A 43 -27.48 16.48 10.62
C ALA A 43 -27.82 15.27 9.74
N ALA A 44 -26.80 14.57 9.24
CA ALA A 44 -26.97 13.34 8.46
C ALA A 44 -26.93 12.07 9.35
N LEU A 45 -26.29 12.17 10.52
CA LEU A 45 -26.31 11.14 11.55
C LEU A 45 -27.52 11.29 12.49
N ALA A 46 -28.01 12.49 12.83
CA ALA A 46 -29.46 12.64 13.11
C ALA A 46 -30.20 12.31 11.80
N SER A 47 -31.51 12.37 11.63
CA SER A 47 -32.16 11.76 10.45
C SER A 47 -31.99 10.23 10.42
N LYS A 48 -30.81 9.63 10.20
CA LYS A 48 -30.61 8.17 10.25
C LYS A 48 -30.63 7.61 11.67
N THR A 49 -29.93 8.24 12.61
CA THR A 49 -29.96 7.87 14.05
C THR A 49 -31.22 8.36 14.73
N THR A 50 -31.85 9.47 14.29
CA THR A 50 -33.18 9.85 14.82
C THR A 50 -34.31 9.01 14.21
N LEU A 51 -34.17 8.46 12.99
CA LEU A 51 -35.02 7.39 12.46
C LEU A 51 -34.79 6.09 13.24
N MET A 52 -33.54 5.66 13.44
CA MET A 52 -33.21 4.43 14.19
C MET A 52 -33.57 4.52 15.69
N ASN A 53 -33.42 5.69 16.30
CA ASN A 53 -33.84 5.95 17.69
C ASN A 53 -35.36 6.10 17.79
N SER A 54 -36.04 6.73 16.83
CA SER A 54 -37.51 6.71 16.71
C SER A 54 -38.04 5.30 16.51
N LEU A 55 -37.31 4.44 15.78
CA LEU A 55 -37.63 3.03 15.60
C LEU A 55 -37.39 2.22 16.89
N ARG A 56 -36.30 2.48 17.62
CA ARG A 56 -35.99 1.88 18.94
C ARG A 56 -36.98 2.30 20.04
N GLU A 57 -37.29 3.59 20.16
CA GLU A 57 -38.30 4.12 21.11
C GLU A 57 -39.71 3.58 20.82
N LYS A 58 -40.00 3.23 19.55
CA LYS A 58 -41.23 2.54 19.13
C LYS A 58 -41.10 1.00 19.11
N GLY A 59 -40.14 0.45 19.86
CA GLY A 59 -40.05 -0.95 20.26
C GLY A 59 -39.32 -1.90 19.30
N TRP A 60 -38.44 -1.40 18.42
CA TRP A 60 -37.69 -2.25 17.49
C TRP A 60 -36.21 -2.32 17.86
N ASN A 61 -35.80 -3.42 18.50
CA ASN A 61 -34.40 -3.81 18.67
C ASN A 61 -34.07 -5.01 17.76
N SER A 62 -32.86 -5.04 17.18
CA SER A 62 -32.34 -6.10 16.30
C SER A 62 -31.90 -7.38 17.05
N SER A 63 -32.22 -7.48 18.33
CA SER A 63 -31.96 -8.66 19.16
C SER A 63 -33.27 -9.06 19.83
N GLY A 64 -33.58 -10.36 19.80
CA GLY A 64 -34.92 -10.91 19.96
C GLY A 64 -35.79 -10.38 21.11
N LEU A 65 -37.10 -10.44 20.86
CA LEU A 65 -38.22 -10.48 21.82
C LEU A 65 -37.83 -10.21 23.29
N ASN A 66 -37.89 -8.95 23.74
CA ASN A 66 -38.27 -8.67 25.12
C ASN A 66 -38.91 -7.29 25.27
N ILE A 67 -40.10 -7.30 25.87
CA ILE A 67 -41.00 -6.18 26.06
C ILE A 67 -40.71 -5.55 27.42
N GLU A 68 -40.24 -4.30 27.45
CA GLU A 68 -40.47 -3.42 28.60
C GLU A 68 -41.52 -2.37 28.25
N LYS A 69 -42.56 -2.32 29.07
CA LYS A 69 -43.79 -1.54 28.87
C LYS A 69 -43.60 -0.09 29.31
N PRO A 70 -44.07 0.90 28.54
CA PRO A 70 -44.56 2.17 29.08
C PRO A 70 -46.10 2.16 29.15
N HIS A 71 -46.62 2.78 30.20
CA HIS A 71 -48.02 2.76 30.64
C HIS A 71 -49.06 3.10 29.57
N SER A 72 -49.85 2.10 29.16
CA SER A 72 -51.13 2.32 28.50
C SER A 72 -52.27 2.32 29.52
N LYS A 73 -53.17 3.31 29.41
CA LYS A 73 -54.53 3.21 29.95
C LYS A 73 -55.12 1.88 29.48
N GLN A 74 -55.57 1.06 30.43
CA GLN A 74 -56.10 -0.28 30.20
C GLN A 74 -57.30 -0.24 29.24
N TYR A 75 -57.06 -0.64 27.99
CA TYR A 75 -58.07 -1.35 27.21
C TYR A 75 -57.64 -2.82 27.18
N SER A 76 -58.24 -3.60 28.08
CA SER A 76 -58.04 -5.03 28.20
C SER A 76 -58.78 -5.76 27.08
N TYR A 77 -58.16 -5.91 25.92
CA TYR A 77 -58.38 -7.08 25.08
C TYR A 77 -57.15 -7.96 25.25
N LYS A 78 -57.33 -9.12 25.90
CA LYS A 78 -56.33 -10.19 25.84
C LYS A 78 -56.16 -10.52 24.36
N ASP A 79 -54.97 -10.32 23.80
CA ASP A 79 -54.61 -10.74 22.45
C ASP A 79 -54.74 -12.27 22.38
N ASP A 80 -55.94 -12.72 22.04
CA ASP A 80 -56.23 -14.12 21.83
C ASP A 80 -55.57 -14.50 20.50
N LYS A 81 -54.37 -15.08 20.58
CA LYS A 81 -53.61 -15.59 19.42
C LYS A 81 -54.39 -16.65 18.62
N SER A 82 -55.49 -17.16 19.17
CA SER A 82 -56.46 -18.05 18.53
C SER A 82 -57.56 -17.34 17.72
N SER A 83 -57.62 -16.01 17.72
CA SER A 83 -58.59 -15.29 16.90
C SER A 83 -58.23 -15.48 15.41
N PRO A 84 -59.18 -15.89 14.56
CA PRO A 84 -58.93 -16.07 13.12
C PRO A 84 -58.35 -14.83 12.42
N TRP A 85 -58.54 -13.66 13.04
CA TRP A 85 -58.16 -12.34 12.52
C TRP A 85 -56.86 -11.79 13.13
N PHE A 86 -56.18 -12.54 14.01
CA PHE A 86 -54.95 -12.08 14.67
C PHE A 86 -53.82 -11.88 13.66
N GLU A 87 -53.61 -12.87 12.79
CA GLU A 87 -52.61 -12.80 11.72
C GLU A 87 -52.93 -11.65 10.75
N GLU A 88 -54.20 -11.49 10.38
CA GLU A 88 -54.66 -10.42 9.49
C GLU A 88 -54.45 -9.03 10.10
N ARG A 89 -54.69 -8.85 11.41
CA ARG A 89 -54.40 -7.59 12.11
C ARG A 89 -52.90 -7.29 12.19
N GLN A 90 -52.06 -8.31 12.40
CA GLN A 90 -50.60 -8.15 12.38
C GLN A 90 -50.11 -7.76 10.99
N VAL A 91 -50.65 -8.36 9.94
CA VAL A 91 -50.37 -7.99 8.55
C VAL A 91 -50.79 -6.54 8.29
N ILE A 92 -52.00 -6.12 8.70
CA ILE A 92 -52.47 -4.74 8.53
C ILE A 92 -51.60 -3.73 9.29
N ALA A 93 -51.23 -4.04 10.54
CA ALA A 93 -50.35 -3.18 11.34
C ALA A 93 -48.95 -3.06 10.71
N THR A 94 -48.42 -4.17 10.20
CA THR A 94 -47.14 -4.20 9.48
C THR A 94 -47.21 -3.39 8.18
N LEU A 95 -48.28 -3.55 7.39
CA LEU A 95 -48.50 -2.77 6.16
C LEU A 95 -48.63 -1.27 6.44
N TYR A 96 -49.32 -0.88 7.52
CA TYR A 96 -49.42 0.52 7.91
C TYR A 96 -48.06 1.08 8.32
N ARG A 97 -47.25 0.31 9.06
CA ARG A 97 -45.89 0.71 9.43
C ARG A 97 -44.98 0.83 8.21
N CYS A 98 -45.05 -0.12 7.27
CA CYS A 98 -44.35 -0.03 5.98
C CYS A 98 -44.76 1.21 5.18
N ARG A 99 -46.06 1.57 5.18
CA ARG A 99 -46.56 2.77 4.49
C ARG A 99 -46.01 4.06 5.13
N VAL A 100 -45.99 4.15 6.45
CA VAL A 100 -45.41 5.31 7.15
C VAL A 100 -43.93 5.43 6.84
N LEU A 101 -43.19 4.32 6.89
CA LEU A 101 -41.76 4.31 6.59
C LEU A 101 -41.48 4.67 5.13
N LEU A 102 -42.27 4.16 4.18
CA LEU A 102 -42.18 4.52 2.78
C LEU A 102 -42.47 6.02 2.55
N HIS A 103 -43.43 6.58 3.27
CA HIS A 103 -43.72 8.01 3.24
C HIS A 103 -42.54 8.82 3.81
N GLU A 104 -41.95 8.40 4.93
CA GLU A 104 -40.75 9.05 5.50
C GLU A 104 -39.56 8.97 4.52
N MET A 105 -39.33 7.82 3.89
CA MET A 105 -38.28 7.66 2.86
C MET A 105 -38.54 8.53 1.63
N MET A 106 -39.79 8.62 1.18
CA MET A 106 -40.17 9.49 0.06
C MET A 106 -39.93 10.96 0.39
N TYR A 107 -40.30 11.41 1.59
CA TYR A 107 -40.04 12.78 2.04
C TYR A 107 -38.54 13.06 2.17
N ALA A 108 -37.76 12.12 2.71
CA ALA A 108 -36.31 12.24 2.80
C ALA A 108 -35.67 12.35 1.41
N LYS A 109 -36.07 11.48 0.47
CA LYS A 109 -35.58 11.48 -0.91
C LYS A 109 -35.97 12.75 -1.67
N LEU A 110 -37.21 13.23 -1.51
CA LEU A 110 -37.67 14.49 -2.10
C LEU A 110 -36.86 15.68 -1.55
N ASN A 111 -36.56 15.68 -0.25
CA ASN A 111 -35.75 16.72 0.37
C ASN A 111 -34.29 16.66 -0.09
N GLU A 112 -33.74 15.46 -0.26
CA GLU A 112 -32.42 15.22 -0.84
C GLU A 112 -32.34 15.71 -2.29
N GLU A 113 -33.34 15.42 -3.13
CA GLU A 113 -33.43 15.94 -4.50
C GLU A 113 -33.53 17.47 -4.53
N ARG A 114 -34.23 18.09 -3.56
CA ARG A 114 -34.30 19.56 -3.42
C ARG A 114 -32.96 20.18 -3.02
N LEU A 115 -32.23 19.54 -2.10
CA LEU A 115 -30.86 19.91 -1.74
C LEU A 115 -29.95 19.83 -2.97
N LEU A 116 -29.92 18.69 -3.67
CA LEU A 116 -29.08 18.47 -4.87
C LEU A 116 -29.40 19.45 -6.01
N SER A 117 -30.66 19.86 -6.16
CA SER A 117 -31.09 20.82 -7.17
C SER A 117 -30.97 22.29 -6.75
N GLY A 118 -30.52 22.58 -5.52
CA GLY A 118 -30.40 23.94 -4.98
C GLY A 118 -31.74 24.65 -4.76
N ASN A 119 -32.84 23.91 -4.74
CA ASN A 119 -34.20 24.43 -4.59
C ASN A 119 -34.55 24.70 -3.12
N LEU A 120 -33.77 25.60 -2.52
CA LEU A 120 -33.85 26.00 -1.12
C LEU A 120 -34.38 27.43 -0.99
N CYS A 121 -35.20 27.68 0.03
CA CYS A 121 -35.55 29.05 0.41
C CYS A 121 -34.35 29.75 1.07
N VAL A 122 -34.35 31.08 1.08
CA VAL A 122 -33.37 31.88 1.82
C VAL A 122 -33.36 31.49 3.30
N CYS A 123 -34.52 31.15 3.89
CA CYS A 123 -34.61 30.61 5.24
C CYS A 123 -33.80 29.31 5.46
N GLU A 124 -33.87 28.38 4.51
CA GLU A 124 -33.16 27.10 4.53
C GLU A 124 -31.66 27.35 4.33
N ILE A 125 -31.28 28.27 3.43
CA ILE A 125 -29.88 28.69 3.22
C ILE A 125 -29.30 29.33 4.49
N GLN A 126 -30.04 30.23 5.16
CA GLN A 126 -29.62 30.86 6.41
C GLN A 126 -29.46 29.86 7.56
N SER A 127 -30.39 28.90 7.67
CA SER A 127 -30.29 27.81 8.65
C SER A 127 -29.03 26.98 8.42
N LEU A 128 -28.76 26.58 7.17
CA LEU A 128 -27.53 25.90 6.80
C LEU A 128 -26.31 26.74 7.17
N LEU A 129 -26.26 28.02 6.80
CA LEU A 129 -25.13 28.91 7.12
C LEU A 129 -24.89 29.08 8.63
N ASN A 130 -25.94 29.11 9.47
CA ASN A 130 -25.79 29.27 10.91
C ASN A 130 -25.28 28.00 11.62
N THR A 131 -25.52 26.83 11.05
CA THR A 131 -24.87 25.58 11.52
C THR A 131 -23.38 25.51 11.17
N GLN A 132 -22.91 26.38 10.29
CA GLN A 132 -21.59 26.36 9.68
C GLN A 132 -20.69 27.47 10.28
N LYS A 133 -19.90 27.16 11.30
CA LYS A 133 -18.90 28.11 11.85
C LYS A 133 -17.70 28.24 10.90
N GLU A 134 -17.39 29.46 10.46
CA GLU A 134 -16.39 29.74 9.42
C GLU A 134 -14.94 29.82 9.96
N ASP A 135 -14.75 30.25 11.20
CA ASP A 135 -13.42 30.35 11.84
C ASP A 135 -12.67 29.01 11.87
N VAL A 136 -13.42 27.90 11.81
CA VAL A 136 -12.90 26.54 11.83
C VAL A 136 -12.28 26.13 10.47
N GLU A 137 -12.66 26.78 9.36
CA GLU A 137 -12.29 26.37 7.99
C GLU A 137 -10.87 26.79 7.61
N THR A 138 -10.43 27.98 8.04
CA THR A 138 -9.05 28.45 7.79
C THR A 138 -8.02 27.63 8.56
N ASP A 139 -8.36 27.22 9.79
CA ASP A 139 -7.52 26.36 10.62
C ASP A 139 -7.38 24.95 10.04
N TRP A 140 -8.47 24.34 9.54
CA TRP A 140 -8.41 22.99 8.98
C TRP A 140 -7.54 22.90 7.74
N ILE A 141 -7.56 23.95 6.92
CA ILE A 141 -6.75 24.00 5.71
C ILE A 141 -5.26 24.02 6.07
N ALA A 142 -4.86 24.89 7.01
CA ALA A 142 -3.48 24.96 7.49
C ALA A 142 -3.06 23.65 8.18
N GLU A 143 -3.94 23.09 9.01
CA GLU A 143 -3.71 21.82 9.73
C GLU A 143 -3.53 20.65 8.75
N ILE A 144 -4.37 20.53 7.73
CA ILE A 144 -4.23 19.50 6.68
C ILE A 144 -2.90 19.65 5.96
N GLN A 145 -2.45 20.87 5.65
CA GLN A 145 -1.14 21.09 5.03
C GLN A 145 0.01 20.68 5.94
N GLU A 146 -0.07 21.00 7.23
CA GLU A 146 0.93 20.60 8.20
C GLU A 146 0.97 19.08 8.42
N LEU A 147 -0.19 18.42 8.45
CA LEU A 147 -0.28 16.96 8.49
C LEU A 147 0.31 16.32 7.23
N LYS A 148 0.01 16.84 6.04
CA LYS A 148 0.62 16.36 4.78
C LYS A 148 2.14 16.52 4.80
N ARG A 149 2.64 17.66 5.27
CA ARG A 149 4.08 17.93 5.42
C ARG A 149 4.74 16.90 6.34
N ASN A 150 4.17 16.70 7.53
CA ASN A 150 4.68 15.73 8.48
C ASN A 150 4.65 14.32 7.88
N MET A 151 3.59 13.96 7.15
CA MET A 151 3.45 12.63 6.56
C MET A 151 4.55 12.34 5.53
N VAL A 152 4.85 13.28 4.63
CA VAL A 152 5.93 13.11 3.64
C VAL A 152 7.29 12.95 4.32
N SER A 153 7.56 13.74 5.37
CA SER A 153 8.81 13.63 6.14
C SER A 153 8.95 12.27 6.84
N GLU A 154 7.88 11.77 7.47
CA GLU A 154 7.86 10.48 8.17
C GLU A 154 8.00 9.31 7.18
N ILE A 155 7.33 9.35 6.01
CA ILE A 155 7.47 8.32 4.95
C ILE A 155 8.93 8.18 4.53
N ARG A 156 9.62 9.29 4.26
CA ARG A 156 11.03 9.26 3.87
C ARG A 156 11.95 8.77 4.98
N ARG A 157 11.70 9.22 6.21
CA ARG A 157 12.48 8.76 7.36
C ARG A 157 12.35 7.24 7.54
N ASN A 158 11.16 6.68 7.35
CA ASN A 158 10.96 5.23 7.33
C ASN A 158 11.75 4.55 6.22
N HIS A 159 11.71 5.06 4.98
CA HIS A 159 12.48 4.52 3.86
C HIS A 159 14.01 4.52 4.13
N LEU A 160 14.54 5.57 4.78
CA LEU A 160 15.94 5.62 5.20
C LEU A 160 16.27 4.56 6.27
N LEU A 161 15.39 4.40 7.27
CA LEU A 161 15.54 3.39 8.32
C LEU A 161 15.48 1.97 7.74
N GLU A 162 14.54 1.68 6.84
CA GLU A 162 14.46 0.41 6.10
C GLU A 162 15.75 0.13 5.33
N ARG A 163 16.32 1.15 4.69
CA ARG A 163 17.63 1.01 4.01
C ARG A 163 18.74 0.64 5.00
N ASP A 164 18.75 1.21 6.19
CA ASP A 164 19.76 0.94 7.21
C ASP A 164 19.57 -0.44 7.87
N VAL A 165 18.33 -0.87 8.11
CA VAL A 165 17.98 -2.25 8.50
C VAL A 165 18.54 -3.23 7.46
N ASN A 166 18.26 -3.01 6.17
CA ASN A 166 18.74 -3.84 5.07
C ASN A 166 20.29 -3.92 5.00
N LYS A 167 21.00 -2.82 5.32
CA LYS A 167 22.48 -2.84 5.40
C LYS A 167 22.96 -3.70 6.56
N LEU A 168 22.31 -3.61 7.72
CA LEU A 168 22.63 -4.43 8.88
C LEU A 168 22.35 -5.91 8.60
N ASP A 169 21.24 -6.24 7.94
CA ASP A 169 20.91 -7.60 7.53
C ASP A 169 21.93 -8.18 6.57
N LYS A 170 22.33 -7.43 5.52
CA LYS A 170 23.42 -7.85 4.63
C LYS A 170 24.71 -8.12 5.41
N ARG A 171 25.00 -7.29 6.43
CA ARG A 171 26.19 -7.45 7.26
C ARG A 171 26.09 -8.68 8.18
N ILE A 172 24.94 -8.93 8.79
CA ILE A 172 24.68 -10.13 9.59
C ILE A 172 24.78 -11.38 8.70
N ALA A 173 24.17 -11.36 7.52
CA ALA A 173 24.25 -12.45 6.55
C ALA A 173 25.70 -12.73 6.11
N LEU A 174 26.50 -11.68 5.87
CA LEU A 174 27.93 -11.83 5.57
C LEU A 174 28.71 -12.40 6.77
N LEU A 175 28.42 -11.98 8.00
CA LEU A 175 29.05 -12.54 9.21
C LEU A 175 28.71 -14.01 9.42
N ILE A 176 27.45 -14.38 9.17
CA ILE A 176 27.00 -15.78 9.23
C ILE A 176 27.69 -16.61 8.15
N LYS A 177 27.83 -16.08 6.92
CA LYS A 177 28.45 -16.77 5.79
C LYS A 177 29.99 -16.85 5.89
N HIS A 178 30.63 -15.85 6.49
CA HIS A 178 32.08 -15.76 6.67
C HIS A 178 32.52 -16.13 8.09
N ARG A 179 31.74 -16.96 8.80
CA ARG A 179 32.00 -17.40 10.19
C ARG A 179 33.39 -18.03 10.38
N SER A 180 34.03 -18.52 9.30
CA SER A 180 35.39 -19.06 9.25
C SER A 180 36.52 -18.01 9.10
N ASN A 181 36.24 -16.81 8.57
CA ASN A 181 37.26 -15.78 8.26
C ASN A 181 37.01 -14.44 8.97
N ILE A 182 36.51 -14.47 10.21
CA ILE A 182 36.27 -13.29 11.06
C ILE A 182 37.54 -12.42 11.27
N LYS A 183 38.74 -12.99 11.10
CA LYS A 183 40.01 -12.26 11.22
C LYS A 183 40.23 -11.21 10.11
N ASP A 184 39.69 -11.42 8.90
CA ASP A 184 39.93 -10.51 7.77
C ASP A 184 39.01 -9.27 7.82
N LEU A 185 37.77 -9.42 8.31
CA LEU A 185 36.82 -8.31 8.51
C LEU A 185 37.23 -7.37 9.66
N LEU A 186 37.95 -7.87 10.67
CA LEU A 186 38.50 -7.07 11.77
C LEU A 186 39.62 -6.12 11.30
N LEU A 187 40.33 -6.47 10.22
CA LEU A 187 41.40 -5.63 9.66
C LEU A 187 40.87 -4.46 8.83
N GLU A 188 39.67 -4.56 8.25
CA GLU A 188 39.05 -3.45 7.50
C GLU A 188 38.43 -2.36 8.41
N GLN A 189 37.86 -2.74 9.57
CA GLN A 189 37.29 -1.76 10.49
C GLN A 189 38.32 -0.86 11.15
N ASN A 190 39.50 -1.39 11.47
CA ASN A 190 40.57 -0.59 12.09
C ASN A 190 41.19 0.40 11.08
N LYS A 191 41.25 0.05 9.78
CA LYS A 191 41.71 0.97 8.73
C LYS A 191 40.74 2.13 8.46
N LYS A 192 39.43 1.95 8.66
CA LYS A 192 38.43 3.02 8.49
C LYS A 192 38.35 3.97 9.69
N LYS A 193 38.68 3.50 10.91
CA LYS A 193 38.73 4.36 12.11
C LYS A 193 39.96 5.28 12.15
N ASP A 194 41.10 4.85 11.62
CA ASP A 194 42.31 5.68 11.59
C ASP A 194 42.29 6.79 10.53
N LYS A 195 41.44 6.70 9.49
CA LYS A 195 41.26 7.78 8.51
C LYS A 195 40.34 8.92 8.99
N LYS A 196 39.54 8.73 10.06
CA LYS A 196 38.60 9.74 10.58
C LYS A 196 39.23 10.79 11.52
N LYS A 197 40.56 10.76 11.75
CA LYS A 197 41.25 11.70 12.65
C LYS A 197 42.11 12.78 11.96
N LYS A 198 42.03 12.92 10.64
CA LYS A 198 42.70 14.03 9.93
C LYS A 198 41.79 14.58 8.82
N GLY A 199 41.19 15.73 9.06
CA GLY A 199 40.35 16.47 8.11
C GLY A 199 39.36 17.35 8.86
N ASP A 200 39.87 18.37 9.54
CA ASP A 200 39.07 19.47 10.10
C ASP A 200 39.03 20.57 9.02
N ASP A 201 38.29 20.32 7.94
CA ASP A 201 37.92 21.36 6.97
C ASP A 201 36.43 21.61 7.14
N LYS A 202 36.10 22.82 7.56
CA LYS A 202 34.71 23.31 7.71
C LYS A 202 33.97 23.12 6.38
N ALA A 203 33.02 22.20 6.34
CA ALA A 203 32.11 22.06 5.21
C ALA A 203 31.40 23.40 4.95
N GLU A 204 31.64 24.01 3.78
CA GLU A 204 30.88 25.19 3.34
C GLU A 204 29.41 24.82 3.21
N TYR A 205 28.56 25.53 3.96
CA TYR A 205 27.12 25.33 3.98
C TYR A 205 26.53 25.83 2.66
N ILE A 206 25.95 24.95 1.84
CA ILE A 206 25.28 25.33 0.59
C ILE A 206 23.96 26.03 0.95
N SER A 207 23.95 27.37 0.91
CA SER A 207 22.75 28.20 1.09
C SER A 207 22.16 28.60 -0.25
N LEU A 208 20.87 28.34 -0.46
CA LEU A 208 20.12 28.81 -1.63
C LEU A 208 19.58 30.22 -1.34
N ASP A 209 19.80 31.15 -2.26
CA ASP A 209 19.22 32.48 -2.17
C ASP A 209 17.72 32.46 -2.45
N GLN A 210 16.97 33.44 -1.92
CA GLN A 210 15.51 33.51 -2.07
C GLN A 210 15.05 33.46 -3.54
N LYS A 211 15.78 34.13 -4.45
CA LYS A 211 15.49 34.08 -5.89
C LYS A 211 15.72 32.70 -6.50
N GLN A 212 16.76 31.98 -6.06
CA GLN A 212 17.03 30.63 -6.55
C GLN A 212 15.95 29.66 -6.07
N LEU A 213 15.53 29.80 -4.81
CA LEU A 213 14.43 29.03 -4.23
C LEU A 213 13.14 29.24 -5.02
N GLU A 214 12.78 30.49 -5.32
CA GLU A 214 11.61 30.82 -6.16
C GLU A 214 11.72 30.21 -7.57
N SER A 215 12.89 30.29 -8.22
CA SER A 215 13.08 29.67 -9.53
C SER A 215 12.96 28.15 -9.50
N TYR A 216 13.43 27.47 -8.45
CA TYR A 216 13.22 26.04 -8.26
C TYR A 216 11.77 25.68 -7.96
N GLN A 217 11.06 26.48 -7.16
CA GLN A 217 9.62 26.34 -6.93
C GLN A 217 8.83 26.42 -8.24
N ASN A 218 9.17 27.37 -9.10
CA ASN A 218 8.58 27.50 -10.44
C ASN A 218 8.95 26.32 -11.36
N LEU A 219 10.20 25.85 -11.31
CA LEU A 219 10.67 24.73 -12.11
C LEU A 219 9.88 23.45 -11.79
N PHE A 220 9.80 23.08 -10.52
CA PHE A 220 9.13 21.84 -10.12
C PHE A 220 7.60 21.94 -10.25
N TYR A 221 7.01 23.14 -10.12
CA TYR A 221 5.61 23.36 -10.50
C TYR A 221 5.40 23.03 -11.98
N LEU A 222 6.24 23.58 -12.87
CA LEU A 222 6.15 23.35 -14.31
C LEU A 222 6.30 21.86 -14.65
N LEU A 223 7.26 21.16 -14.04
CA LEU A 223 7.46 19.73 -14.28
C LEU A 223 6.27 18.87 -13.82
N GLN A 224 5.55 19.29 -12.78
CA GLN A 224 4.32 18.63 -12.35
C GLN A 224 3.18 18.85 -13.34
N THR A 225 2.96 20.10 -13.79
CA THR A 225 1.78 20.48 -14.59
C THR A 225 1.95 20.21 -16.09
N GLU A 226 3.19 20.22 -16.58
CA GLU A 226 3.53 19.96 -17.99
C GLU A 226 4.25 18.61 -18.15
N PRO A 227 3.52 17.49 -18.07
CA PRO A 227 4.10 16.14 -18.05
C PRO A 227 4.87 15.79 -19.33
N HIS A 228 4.68 16.55 -20.41
CA HIS A 228 5.40 16.41 -21.68
C HIS A 228 6.92 16.48 -21.51
N TYR A 229 7.42 17.33 -20.61
CA TYR A 229 8.87 17.48 -20.35
C TYR A 229 9.45 16.21 -19.74
N LEU A 230 8.83 15.72 -18.65
CA LEU A 230 9.26 14.49 -17.99
C LEU A 230 9.09 13.27 -18.91
N ALA A 231 7.98 13.17 -19.66
CA ALA A 231 7.74 12.06 -20.58
C ALA A 231 8.81 11.94 -21.67
N LYS A 232 9.33 13.07 -22.20
CA LYS A 232 10.47 13.04 -23.12
C LYS A 232 11.76 12.65 -22.41
N LEU A 233 12.00 13.19 -21.21
CA LEU A 233 13.20 12.95 -20.42
C LEU A 233 13.39 11.47 -20.06
N VAL A 234 12.30 10.76 -19.73
CA VAL A 234 12.26 9.31 -19.46
C VAL A 234 13.00 8.50 -20.51
N THR A 235 12.97 8.93 -21.78
CA THR A 235 13.59 8.21 -22.90
C THR A 235 15.07 8.53 -23.13
N MET A 236 15.66 9.42 -22.32
CA MET A 236 17.03 9.94 -22.46
C MET A 236 17.92 9.59 -21.26
N ILE A 237 17.33 9.01 -20.21
CA ILE A 237 18.03 8.67 -18.97
C ILE A 237 18.91 7.44 -19.17
N GLN A 238 20.11 7.52 -18.60
CA GLN A 238 21.08 6.43 -18.60
C GLN A 238 20.82 5.46 -17.44
N ALA A 239 21.30 4.22 -17.57
CA ALA A 239 21.03 3.16 -16.60
C ALA A 239 21.49 3.47 -15.16
N ASP A 240 22.59 4.23 -15.02
CA ASP A 240 23.18 4.65 -13.74
C ASP A 240 22.39 5.76 -13.04
N GLN A 241 21.63 6.57 -13.78
CA GLN A 241 20.82 7.69 -13.27
C GLN A 241 19.36 7.31 -13.01
N MET A 242 19.01 6.07 -13.31
CA MET A 242 17.62 5.64 -13.38
C MET A 242 16.95 5.54 -12.02
N GLU A 243 17.62 4.99 -11.01
CA GLU A 243 17.06 4.86 -9.66
C GLU A 243 16.80 6.24 -9.03
N ASP A 244 17.81 7.12 -9.05
CA ASP A 244 17.70 8.50 -8.56
C ASP A 244 16.57 9.29 -9.24
N PHE A 245 16.42 9.13 -10.56
CA PHE A 245 15.32 9.77 -11.30
C PHE A 245 13.95 9.22 -10.88
N LEU A 246 13.83 7.90 -10.72
CA LEU A 246 12.58 7.27 -10.31
C LEU A 246 12.17 7.72 -8.92
N ASP A 247 13.11 7.80 -7.97
CA ASP A 247 12.85 8.29 -6.62
C ASP A 247 12.40 9.75 -6.67
N THR A 248 13.10 10.60 -7.44
CA THR A 248 12.73 12.01 -7.59
C THR A 248 11.34 12.19 -8.20
N VAL A 249 11.00 11.44 -9.26
CA VAL A 249 9.70 11.61 -9.93
C VAL A 249 8.57 10.97 -9.13
N ILE A 250 8.72 9.70 -8.75
CA ILE A 250 7.65 8.89 -8.17
C ILE A 250 7.50 9.15 -6.67
N LEU A 251 8.59 9.30 -5.90
CA LEU A 251 8.51 9.44 -4.44
C LEU A 251 8.53 10.91 -4.00
N THR A 252 9.15 11.79 -4.78
CA THR A 252 9.32 13.20 -4.42
C THR A 252 8.33 14.12 -5.13
N LEU A 253 8.28 14.13 -6.46
CA LEU A 253 7.44 15.07 -7.21
C LEU A 253 5.96 14.72 -7.21
N PHE A 254 5.62 13.44 -7.20
CA PHE A 254 4.24 12.97 -7.19
C PHE A 254 3.98 12.06 -5.99
N GLY A 255 4.72 12.27 -4.90
CA GLY A 255 4.79 11.37 -3.74
C GLY A 255 3.56 11.37 -2.83
N ASP A 256 2.68 12.37 -2.90
CA ASP A 256 1.45 12.39 -2.10
C ASP A 256 0.42 11.44 -2.71
N ALA A 257 0.55 10.16 -2.35
CA ALA A 257 -0.29 9.05 -2.81
C ALA A 257 -1.79 9.20 -2.45
N PHE A 258 -2.17 10.26 -1.74
CA PHE A 258 -3.56 10.55 -1.36
C PHE A 258 -4.13 11.79 -2.03
N SER A 259 -3.31 12.59 -2.71
CA SER A 259 -3.76 13.78 -3.42
C SER A 259 -4.38 13.42 -4.77
N PRO A 260 -5.69 13.68 -5.01
CA PRO A 260 -6.31 13.45 -6.32
C PRO A 260 -5.62 14.24 -7.44
N ARG A 261 -5.07 15.42 -7.11
CA ARG A 261 -4.27 16.23 -8.05
C ARG A 261 -2.99 15.50 -8.45
N GLU A 262 -2.18 15.07 -7.49
CA GLU A 262 -0.90 14.42 -7.82
C GLU A 262 -1.11 13.10 -8.53
N GLU A 263 -2.15 12.36 -8.14
CA GLU A 263 -2.58 11.15 -8.82
C GLU A 263 -3.00 11.43 -10.28
N PHE A 264 -3.78 12.49 -10.51
CA PHE A 264 -4.15 12.89 -11.88
C PHE A 264 -2.92 13.26 -12.73
N LEU A 265 -1.98 14.00 -12.16
CA LEU A 265 -0.77 14.46 -12.86
C LEU A 265 0.20 13.31 -13.16
N ILE A 266 0.43 12.39 -12.21
CA ILE A 266 1.31 11.24 -12.44
C ILE A 266 0.70 10.27 -13.45
N LEU A 267 -0.61 10.04 -13.41
CA LEU A 267 -1.28 9.24 -14.43
C LEU A 267 -1.13 9.91 -15.81
N SER A 268 -1.33 11.23 -15.89
CA SER A 268 -1.09 11.98 -17.13
C SER A 268 0.35 11.82 -17.66
N LEU A 269 1.34 11.82 -16.77
CA LEU A 269 2.73 11.49 -17.10
C LEU A 269 2.88 10.07 -17.63
N PHE A 270 2.31 9.05 -16.98
CA PHE A 270 2.35 7.66 -17.44
C PHE A 270 1.81 7.51 -18.86
N ARG A 271 0.65 8.11 -19.18
CA ARG A 271 0.08 8.05 -20.53
C ARG A 271 1.05 8.59 -21.58
N LEU A 272 1.66 9.75 -21.31
CA LEU A 272 2.60 10.37 -22.25
C LEU A 272 3.91 9.57 -22.35
N ALA A 273 4.47 9.12 -21.22
CA ALA A 273 5.71 8.36 -21.18
C ALA A 273 5.56 7.01 -21.90
N ILE A 274 4.47 6.27 -21.64
CA ILE A 274 4.16 5.01 -22.34
C ILE A 274 3.97 5.27 -23.84
N GLY A 275 3.28 6.34 -24.22
CA GLY A 275 3.10 6.73 -25.63
C GLY A 275 4.42 7.02 -26.34
N GLN A 276 5.34 7.75 -25.69
CA GLN A 276 6.66 8.05 -26.23
C GLN A 276 7.51 6.78 -26.37
N GLU A 277 7.52 5.91 -25.36
CA GLU A 277 8.29 4.67 -25.41
C GLU A 277 7.75 3.71 -26.48
N MET A 278 6.43 3.55 -26.55
CA MET A 278 5.79 2.70 -27.55
C MET A 278 5.99 3.22 -28.98
N SER A 279 6.25 4.51 -29.18
CA SER A 279 6.55 5.04 -30.53
C SER A 279 7.90 4.55 -31.08
N ARG A 280 8.80 4.04 -30.22
CA ARG A 280 10.16 3.60 -30.58
C ARG A 280 10.30 2.10 -30.76
N ILE A 281 9.35 1.31 -30.26
CA ILE A 281 9.37 -0.15 -30.31
C ILE A 281 8.50 -0.69 -31.47
N LYS A 282 8.60 -1.99 -31.77
CA LYS A 282 7.90 -2.61 -32.91
C LYS A 282 6.67 -3.42 -32.51
N SER A 283 6.63 -3.91 -31.28
CA SER A 283 5.54 -4.69 -30.73
C SER A 283 5.25 -4.32 -29.28
N ALA A 284 4.04 -4.60 -28.80
CA ALA A 284 3.70 -4.37 -27.40
C ALA A 284 4.60 -5.17 -26.43
N GLY A 285 5.02 -6.37 -26.84
CA GLY A 285 5.90 -7.24 -26.05
C GLY A 285 7.31 -6.67 -25.84
N ASP A 286 7.80 -5.82 -26.75
CA ASP A 286 9.11 -5.18 -26.62
C ASP A 286 9.17 -4.19 -25.46
N LEU A 287 8.03 -3.74 -24.94
CA LEU A 287 7.97 -2.92 -23.73
C LEU A 287 8.57 -3.66 -22.52
N LEU A 288 8.61 -5.00 -22.55
CA LEU A 288 9.08 -5.83 -21.43
C LEU A 288 10.59 -6.09 -21.45
N SER A 289 11.24 -5.99 -22.62
CA SER A 289 12.60 -6.48 -22.85
C SER A 289 13.68 -5.40 -22.85
N VAL A 290 13.29 -4.12 -22.89
CA VAL A 290 14.21 -2.98 -22.90
C VAL A 290 14.56 -2.58 -21.46
N ASP A 291 15.85 -2.29 -21.19
CA ASP A 291 16.30 -1.54 -20.01
C ASP A 291 15.77 -0.09 -20.09
N SER A 292 14.45 0.03 -19.99
CA SER A 292 13.69 1.25 -20.13
C SER A 292 13.26 1.74 -18.76
N VAL A 293 13.14 3.06 -18.65
CA VAL A 293 12.65 3.73 -17.45
C VAL A 293 11.16 3.44 -17.25
N VAL A 294 10.36 3.36 -18.32
CA VAL A 294 8.88 3.23 -18.21
C VAL A 294 8.44 1.97 -17.47
N PRO A 295 8.93 0.76 -17.80
CA PRO A 295 8.58 -0.44 -17.03
C PRO A 295 8.95 -0.32 -15.55
N LYS A 296 10.11 0.27 -15.23
CA LYS A 296 10.55 0.48 -13.85
C LYS A 296 9.73 1.56 -13.13
N MET A 297 9.27 2.60 -13.82
CA MET A 297 8.30 3.57 -13.28
C MET A 297 7.01 2.87 -12.86
N ILE A 298 6.47 1.99 -13.71
CA ILE A 298 5.24 1.25 -13.40
C ILE A 298 5.46 0.35 -12.17
N ILE A 299 6.58 -0.39 -12.12
CA ILE A 299 6.92 -1.26 -10.98
C ILE A 299 7.11 -0.45 -9.70
N THR A 300 7.73 0.73 -9.77
CA THR A 300 7.93 1.59 -8.59
C THR A 300 6.60 2.16 -8.10
N TYR A 301 5.71 2.53 -9.02
CA TYR A 301 4.37 3.00 -8.71
C TYR A 301 3.52 1.93 -8.00
N THR A 302 3.60 0.66 -8.41
CA THR A 302 2.84 -0.42 -7.74
C THR A 302 3.31 -0.71 -6.30
N ARG A 303 4.53 -0.28 -5.92
CA ARG A 303 5.05 -0.39 -4.55
C ARG A 303 4.57 0.72 -3.60
N ARG A 304 3.81 1.70 -4.09
CA ARG A 304 3.19 2.72 -3.23
C ARG A 304 2.22 2.11 -2.23
N LYS A 305 1.89 2.87 -1.19
CA LYS A 305 1.00 2.45 -0.09
C LYS A 305 -0.29 1.75 -0.55
N GLN A 306 -0.97 2.27 -1.57
CA GLN A 306 -2.20 1.65 -2.11
C GLN A 306 -1.97 0.23 -2.66
N GLY A 307 -0.87 0.01 -3.37
CA GLY A 307 -0.53 -1.31 -3.91
C GLY A 307 -0.08 -2.27 -2.81
N HIS A 308 0.68 -1.77 -1.84
CA HIS A 308 1.09 -2.55 -0.67
C HIS A 308 -0.12 -2.98 0.19
N GLU A 309 -1.03 -2.07 0.51
CA GLU A 309 -2.27 -2.36 1.24
C GLU A 309 -3.13 -3.41 0.53
N PHE A 310 -3.27 -3.31 -0.80
CA PHE A 310 -3.95 -4.31 -1.60
C PHE A 310 -3.32 -5.71 -1.44
N LEU A 311 -2.00 -5.82 -1.55
CA LEU A 311 -1.30 -7.09 -1.38
C LEU A 311 -1.45 -7.63 0.04
N LYS A 312 -1.35 -6.77 1.07
CA LYS A 312 -1.51 -7.17 2.47
C LYS A 312 -2.91 -7.69 2.77
N GLN A 313 -3.95 -7.09 2.19
CA GLN A 313 -5.33 -7.53 2.40
C GLN A 313 -5.69 -8.81 1.63
N ILE A 314 -5.15 -9.00 0.42
CA ILE A 314 -5.56 -10.11 -0.47
C ILE A 314 -4.61 -11.31 -0.37
N ILE A 315 -3.30 -11.07 -0.37
CA ILE A 315 -2.28 -12.12 -0.49
C ILE A 315 -1.83 -12.63 0.88
N ALA A 316 -1.66 -11.73 1.88
CA ALA A 316 -1.18 -12.14 3.21
C ALA A 316 -2.06 -13.21 3.88
N PRO A 317 -3.41 -13.10 3.91
CA PRO A 317 -4.24 -14.11 4.57
C PRO A 317 -4.15 -15.49 3.89
N ILE A 318 -3.94 -15.52 2.57
CA ILE A 318 -3.81 -16.77 1.82
C ILE A 318 -2.45 -17.41 2.14
N LEU A 319 -1.37 -16.61 2.15
CA LEU A 319 -0.02 -17.06 2.51
C LEU A 319 0.04 -17.64 3.93
N GLU A 320 -0.47 -16.89 4.92
CA GLU A 320 -0.41 -17.29 6.32
C GLU A 320 -1.17 -18.58 6.57
N ASN A 321 -2.43 -18.65 6.12
CA ASN A 321 -3.30 -19.78 6.45
C ASN A 321 -2.98 -21.05 5.67
N ASN A 322 -2.47 -20.94 4.45
CA ASN A 322 -2.33 -22.10 3.55
C ASN A 322 -0.89 -22.54 3.33
N VAL A 323 0.11 -21.72 3.68
CA VAL A 323 1.53 -22.04 3.42
C VAL A 323 2.39 -21.90 4.67
N VAL A 324 2.30 -20.77 5.38
CA VAL A 324 3.20 -20.49 6.51
C VAL A 324 2.79 -21.27 7.76
N ASN A 325 1.50 -21.24 8.11
CA ASN A 325 0.98 -21.94 9.29
C ASN A 325 0.51 -23.37 8.96
N ALA A 326 0.71 -23.84 7.72
CA ALA A 326 0.33 -25.18 7.31
C ALA A 326 1.35 -26.20 7.85
N PRO A 327 0.95 -27.11 8.76
CA PRO A 327 1.87 -28.08 9.34
C PRO A 327 2.34 -29.07 8.27
N ASP A 328 3.65 -29.38 8.28
CA ASP A 328 4.30 -30.39 7.44
C ASP A 328 4.03 -30.25 5.92
N LEU A 329 3.76 -29.03 5.46
CA LEU A 329 3.51 -28.78 4.04
C LEU A 329 4.78 -29.00 3.21
N ASN A 330 4.74 -29.93 2.27
CA ASN A 330 5.80 -30.18 1.31
C ASN A 330 5.20 -30.32 -0.10
N LEU A 331 5.49 -29.34 -0.96
CA LEU A 331 5.06 -29.30 -2.35
C LEU A 331 6.21 -29.65 -3.31
N GLU A 332 7.15 -30.50 -2.90
CA GLU A 332 8.17 -31.03 -3.81
C GLU A 332 7.54 -32.03 -4.79
N LEU A 333 7.56 -31.67 -6.07
CA LEU A 333 6.95 -32.42 -7.18
C LEU A 333 7.98 -33.14 -8.04
N ASN A 334 9.28 -32.89 -7.87
CA ASN A 334 10.33 -33.58 -8.60
C ASN A 334 10.49 -35.02 -8.09
N ALA A 335 10.07 -35.99 -8.91
CA ALA A 335 10.10 -37.41 -8.57
C ALA A 335 11.49 -37.92 -8.12
N VAL A 336 12.58 -37.40 -8.71
CA VAL A 336 13.95 -37.78 -8.34
C VAL A 336 14.26 -37.32 -6.93
N GLN A 337 13.91 -36.08 -6.58
CA GLN A 337 14.12 -35.53 -5.24
C GLN A 337 13.22 -36.23 -4.21
N VAL A 338 11.97 -36.51 -4.56
CA VAL A 338 11.06 -37.28 -3.69
C VAL A 338 11.65 -38.66 -3.40
N TYR A 339 12.15 -39.36 -4.41
CA TYR A 339 12.78 -40.68 -4.24
C TYR A 339 14.05 -40.62 -3.39
N GLN A 340 14.91 -39.63 -3.60
CA GLN A 340 16.12 -39.42 -2.79
C GLN A 340 15.79 -39.08 -1.33
N ASN A 341 14.77 -38.27 -1.10
CA ASN A 341 14.30 -37.92 0.24
C ASN A 341 13.68 -39.13 0.94
N MET A 342 12.89 -39.95 0.23
CA MET A 342 12.34 -41.19 0.76
C MET A 342 13.42 -42.17 1.21
N ILE A 343 14.49 -42.33 0.41
CA ILE A 343 15.65 -43.13 0.80
C ILE A 343 16.33 -42.54 2.04
N SER A 344 16.52 -41.22 2.07
CA SER A 344 17.21 -40.54 3.16
C SER A 344 16.43 -40.61 4.48
N GLU A 345 15.11 -40.45 4.43
CA GLU A 345 14.21 -40.63 5.57
C GLU A 345 14.24 -42.07 6.09
N GLN A 346 14.22 -43.08 5.21
CA GLN A 346 14.36 -44.48 5.60
C GLN A 346 15.69 -44.73 6.33
N GLU A 347 16.79 -44.19 5.84
CA GLU A 347 18.11 -44.34 6.47
C GLU A 347 18.19 -43.61 7.81
N ILE A 348 17.64 -42.40 7.90
CA ILE A 348 17.60 -41.61 9.14
C ILE A 348 16.72 -42.31 10.18
N GLN A 349 15.63 -42.96 9.80
CA GLN A 349 14.75 -43.67 10.73
C GLN A 349 15.33 -45.02 11.16
N THR A 350 15.81 -45.81 10.21
CA THR A 350 16.29 -47.18 10.47
C THR A 350 17.73 -47.23 10.99
N GLY A 351 18.54 -46.21 10.69
CA GLY A 351 19.97 -46.21 11.00
C GLY A 351 20.74 -47.27 10.22
N ALA A 352 20.23 -47.70 9.06
CA ALA A 352 20.84 -48.64 8.13
C ALA A 352 20.76 -48.09 6.70
N LYS A 353 21.79 -48.35 5.88
CA LYS A 353 21.79 -47.93 4.47
C LYS A 353 20.67 -48.61 3.70
N SER A 354 19.93 -47.84 2.90
CA SER A 354 18.84 -48.38 2.10
C SER A 354 19.35 -49.32 1.01
N THR A 355 18.60 -50.37 0.71
CA THR A 355 18.87 -51.28 -0.41
C THR A 355 18.37 -50.75 -1.75
N LEU A 356 17.68 -49.62 -1.76
CA LEU A 356 17.12 -48.98 -2.95
C LEU A 356 18.22 -48.36 -3.83
N ASN A 357 18.09 -48.51 -5.15
CA ASN A 357 19.10 -48.04 -6.10
C ASN A 357 18.99 -46.53 -6.33
N ARG A 358 19.97 -45.75 -5.84
CA ARG A 358 20.02 -44.29 -6.01
C ARG A 358 20.28 -43.81 -7.44
N GLY A 359 20.75 -44.68 -8.33
CA GLY A 359 21.10 -44.37 -9.72
C GLY A 359 19.99 -44.66 -10.75
N LEU A 360 18.73 -44.84 -10.30
CA LEU A 360 17.61 -45.04 -11.23
C LEU A 360 17.40 -43.81 -12.11
N GLY A 361 17.06 -44.04 -13.38
CA GLY A 361 16.66 -42.96 -14.29
C GLY A 361 15.30 -42.38 -13.93
N GLU A 362 15.07 -41.11 -14.26
CA GLU A 362 13.84 -40.36 -13.94
C GLU A 362 12.56 -41.10 -14.39
N ASP A 363 12.54 -41.63 -15.62
CA ASP A 363 11.37 -42.33 -16.16
C ASP A 363 11.05 -43.63 -15.40
N GLN A 364 12.05 -44.26 -14.76
CA GLN A 364 11.85 -45.46 -13.92
C GLN A 364 11.33 -45.06 -12.53
N ILE A 365 11.84 -43.96 -11.97
CA ILE A 365 11.43 -43.45 -10.66
C ILE A 365 9.95 -43.04 -10.69
N ILE A 366 9.50 -42.36 -11.74
CA ILE A 366 8.11 -41.92 -11.89
C ILE A 366 7.12 -43.11 -11.95
N GLN A 367 7.56 -44.29 -12.38
CA GLN A 367 6.72 -45.50 -12.45
C GLN A 367 6.63 -46.25 -11.12
N LEU A 368 7.44 -45.90 -10.12
CA LEU A 368 7.39 -46.54 -8.81
C LEU A 368 6.11 -46.15 -8.07
N LYS A 369 5.34 -47.16 -7.63
CA LYS A 369 4.08 -46.96 -6.89
C LYS A 369 4.26 -46.13 -5.61
N GLU A 370 5.34 -46.36 -4.88
CA GLU A 370 5.66 -45.62 -3.64
C GLU A 370 5.83 -44.12 -3.91
N VAL A 371 6.48 -43.76 -5.02
CA VAL A 371 6.69 -42.36 -5.42
C VAL A 371 5.40 -41.73 -5.90
N GLN A 372 4.58 -42.45 -6.69
CA GLN A 372 3.28 -41.97 -7.16
C GLN A 372 2.30 -41.69 -5.99
N GLN A 373 2.27 -42.57 -4.98
CA GLN A 373 1.45 -42.39 -3.78
C GLN A 373 1.80 -41.14 -2.97
N ILE A 374 3.03 -40.63 -3.10
CA ILE A 374 3.47 -39.37 -2.48
C ILE A 374 3.17 -38.18 -3.40
N LEU A 375 3.39 -38.32 -4.71
CA LEU A 375 3.23 -37.23 -5.67
C LEU A 375 1.78 -36.82 -5.91
N GLU A 376 0.87 -37.78 -6.09
CA GLU A 376 -0.56 -37.51 -6.36
C GLU A 376 -1.20 -36.55 -5.33
N PRO A 377 -1.15 -36.82 -4.02
CA PRO A 377 -1.74 -35.92 -3.02
C PRO A 377 -1.02 -34.57 -2.95
N ARG A 378 0.29 -34.50 -3.26
CA ARG A 378 1.01 -33.23 -3.32
C ARG A 378 0.59 -32.37 -4.52
N VAL A 379 0.37 -32.97 -5.68
CA VAL A 379 -0.16 -32.28 -6.87
C VAL A 379 -1.56 -31.75 -6.56
N GLU A 380 -2.43 -32.56 -5.97
CA GLU A 380 -3.77 -32.12 -5.60
C GLU A 380 -3.72 -30.98 -4.58
N LYS A 381 -2.88 -31.08 -3.55
CA LYS A 381 -2.70 -30.02 -2.56
C LYS A 381 -2.15 -28.74 -3.17
N CYS A 382 -1.20 -28.83 -4.11
CA CYS A 382 -0.70 -27.69 -4.86
C CYS A 382 -1.81 -27.01 -5.66
N ILE A 383 -2.66 -27.79 -6.36
CA ILE A 383 -3.82 -27.26 -7.09
C ILE A 383 -4.78 -26.55 -6.13
N GLN A 384 -5.09 -27.15 -4.98
CA GLN A 384 -5.98 -26.55 -3.98
C GLN A 384 -5.45 -25.19 -3.50
N ILE A 385 -4.15 -25.08 -3.22
CA ILE A 385 -3.55 -23.80 -2.80
C ILE A 385 -3.54 -22.79 -3.95
N CYS A 386 -3.17 -23.20 -5.16
CA CYS A 386 -3.23 -22.34 -6.34
C CYS A 386 -4.66 -21.83 -6.62
N GLU A 387 -5.69 -22.65 -6.41
CA GLU A 387 -7.10 -22.27 -6.55
C GLU A 387 -7.51 -21.18 -5.54
N ARG A 388 -6.98 -21.22 -4.31
CA ARG A 388 -7.21 -20.16 -3.32
C ARG A 388 -6.60 -18.83 -3.77
N PHE A 389 -5.34 -18.83 -4.21
CA PHE A 389 -4.70 -17.63 -4.76
C PHE A 389 -5.44 -17.12 -5.98
N PHE A 390 -5.77 -18.00 -6.93
CA PHE A 390 -6.52 -17.65 -8.12
C PHE A 390 -7.85 -16.99 -7.76
N THR A 391 -8.64 -17.60 -6.88
CA THR A 391 -9.94 -17.07 -6.47
C THR A 391 -9.79 -15.69 -5.79
N GLY A 392 -8.83 -15.55 -4.88
CA GLY A 392 -8.55 -14.28 -4.20
C GLY A 392 -8.17 -13.17 -5.19
N ILE A 393 -7.30 -13.46 -6.17
CA ILE A 393 -6.90 -12.48 -7.19
C ILE A 393 -8.10 -12.08 -8.06
N ILE A 394 -8.83 -13.04 -8.61
CA ILE A 394 -9.95 -12.76 -9.54
C ILE A 394 -11.06 -11.97 -8.84
N GLN A 395 -11.44 -12.34 -7.61
CA GLN A 395 -12.51 -11.67 -6.86
C GLN A 395 -12.10 -10.27 -6.35
N SER A 396 -10.80 -9.99 -6.27
CA SER A 396 -10.27 -8.72 -5.78
C SER A 396 -10.18 -7.60 -6.83
N LEU A 397 -10.65 -7.82 -8.07
CA LEU A 397 -10.54 -6.86 -9.17
C LEU A 397 -11.01 -5.44 -8.82
N ASN A 398 -12.12 -5.31 -8.08
CA ASN A 398 -12.69 -4.02 -7.68
C ASN A 398 -11.88 -3.31 -6.59
N ARG A 399 -11.02 -4.04 -5.86
CA ARG A 399 -10.10 -3.50 -4.85
C ARG A 399 -8.72 -3.17 -5.43
N LEU A 400 -8.42 -3.62 -6.65
CA LEU A 400 -7.15 -3.31 -7.32
C LEU A 400 -7.04 -1.78 -7.53
N PRO A 401 -5.93 -1.14 -7.14
CA PRO A 401 -5.78 0.31 -7.21
C PRO A 401 -6.09 0.87 -8.60
N TYR A 402 -6.88 1.95 -8.64
CA TYR A 402 -7.36 2.58 -9.86
C TYR A 402 -6.22 2.92 -10.83
N GLY A 403 -5.14 3.53 -10.35
CA GLY A 403 -4.05 3.96 -11.21
C GLY A 403 -3.34 2.79 -11.90
N ILE A 404 -3.23 1.61 -11.26
CA ILE A 404 -2.69 0.39 -11.89
C ILE A 404 -3.60 -0.04 -13.04
N ARG A 405 -4.92 -0.11 -12.80
CA ARG A 405 -5.92 -0.45 -13.82
C ARG A 405 -5.89 0.52 -14.99
N TRP A 406 -5.78 1.80 -14.69
CA TRP A 406 -5.72 2.87 -15.69
C TRP A 406 -4.43 2.82 -16.52
N ILE A 407 -3.27 2.57 -15.91
CA ILE A 407 -2.01 2.36 -16.64
C ILE A 407 -2.15 1.19 -17.61
N CYS A 408 -2.76 0.08 -17.19
CA CYS A 408 -3.04 -1.06 -18.07
C CYS A 408 -4.00 -0.69 -19.21
N LYS A 409 -5.03 0.12 -18.96
CA LYS A 409 -5.92 0.68 -20.00
C LYS A 409 -5.12 1.51 -21.01
N GLN A 410 -4.16 2.33 -20.57
CA GLN A 410 -3.31 3.10 -21.48
C GLN A 410 -2.39 2.18 -22.31
N ILE A 411 -1.77 1.16 -21.70
CA ILE A 411 -0.96 0.16 -22.41
C ILE A 411 -1.80 -0.51 -23.51
N GLN A 412 -3.03 -0.96 -23.20
CA GLN A 412 -3.92 -1.57 -24.18
C GLN A 412 -4.27 -0.61 -25.32
N ASN A 413 -4.76 0.58 -24.99
CA ASN A 413 -5.23 1.56 -25.97
C ASN A 413 -4.11 2.03 -26.91
N ILE A 414 -2.91 2.28 -26.37
CA ILE A 414 -1.78 2.72 -27.18
C ILE A 414 -1.25 1.54 -28.02
N SER A 415 -1.21 0.33 -27.46
CA SER A 415 -0.78 -0.86 -28.21
C SER A 415 -1.69 -1.15 -29.40
N GLN A 416 -3.01 -1.06 -29.22
CA GLN A 416 -4.00 -1.25 -30.30
C GLN A 416 -3.91 -0.18 -31.39
N LYS A 417 -3.48 1.04 -31.03
CA LYS A 417 -3.31 2.14 -31.99
C LYS A 417 -2.01 2.05 -32.77
N ASN A 418 -0.92 1.67 -32.10
CA ASN A 418 0.43 1.72 -32.67
C ASN A 418 0.86 0.40 -33.32
N PHE A 419 0.27 -0.73 -32.93
CA PHE A 419 0.67 -2.06 -33.36
C PHE A 419 -0.53 -2.89 -33.81
N ASN A 420 -0.28 -3.86 -34.69
CA ASN A 420 -1.25 -4.91 -35.02
C ASN A 420 -1.14 -6.09 -34.03
N SER A 421 -0.97 -5.80 -32.74
CA SER A 421 -0.81 -6.83 -31.71
C SER A 421 -2.12 -7.55 -31.43
N THR A 422 -2.04 -8.86 -31.21
CA THR A 422 -3.22 -9.66 -30.83
C THR A 422 -3.66 -9.34 -29.40
N PRO A 423 -4.94 -9.57 -29.04
CA PRO A 423 -5.40 -9.41 -27.66
C PRO A 423 -4.58 -10.22 -26.66
N ASP A 424 -4.12 -11.41 -27.05
CA ASP A 424 -3.30 -12.31 -26.22
C ASP A 424 -1.88 -11.75 -25.99
N GLU A 425 -1.28 -11.07 -26.98
CA GLU A 425 -0.01 -10.36 -26.81
C GLU A 425 -0.12 -9.20 -25.81
N ILE A 426 -1.20 -8.41 -25.91
CA ILE A 426 -1.45 -7.30 -25.00
C ILE A 426 -1.75 -7.83 -23.58
N ALA A 427 -2.55 -8.90 -23.48
CA ALA A 427 -2.85 -9.57 -22.22
C ALA A 427 -1.57 -10.08 -21.53
N LYS A 428 -0.59 -10.59 -22.28
CA LYS A 428 0.72 -10.99 -21.73
C LYS A 428 1.50 -9.82 -21.14
N VAL A 429 1.46 -8.64 -21.77
CA VAL A 429 2.09 -7.42 -21.24
C VAL A 429 1.39 -6.96 -19.96
N ILE A 430 0.06 -6.95 -19.94
CA ILE A 430 -0.73 -6.60 -18.75
C ILE A 430 -0.45 -7.60 -17.61
N GLY A 431 -0.50 -8.90 -17.90
CA GLY A 431 -0.19 -9.97 -16.95
C GLY A 431 1.23 -9.88 -16.41
N TYR A 432 2.19 -9.41 -17.21
CA TYR A 432 3.54 -9.16 -16.72
C TYR A 432 3.58 -8.08 -15.62
N PHE A 433 2.91 -6.94 -15.80
CA PHE A 433 2.92 -5.86 -14.80
C PHE A 433 2.05 -6.19 -13.59
N VAL A 434 0.79 -6.61 -13.81
CA VAL A 434 -0.20 -6.82 -12.75
C VAL A 434 0.10 -8.09 -11.95
N TYR A 435 0.43 -9.18 -12.63
CA TYR A 435 0.73 -10.44 -11.95
C TYR A 435 2.23 -10.59 -11.71
N TYR A 436 3.06 -10.71 -12.74
CA TYR A 436 4.46 -11.16 -12.55
C TYR A 436 5.33 -10.18 -11.75
N ARG A 437 5.20 -8.86 -11.98
CA ARG A 437 6.00 -7.85 -11.28
C ARG A 437 5.37 -7.30 -10.01
N PHE A 438 4.07 -7.46 -9.81
CA PHE A 438 3.37 -6.94 -8.65
C PHE A 438 2.95 -8.07 -7.70
N ILE A 439 2.01 -8.92 -8.10
CA ILE A 439 1.46 -9.98 -7.22
C ILE A 439 2.45 -11.15 -7.01
N ASN A 440 3.13 -11.62 -8.05
CA ASN A 440 3.99 -12.80 -7.98
C ASN A 440 5.23 -12.57 -7.12
N LEU A 441 5.84 -11.38 -7.19
CA LEU A 441 6.99 -11.04 -6.35
C LEU A 441 6.62 -11.05 -4.86
N ALA A 442 5.42 -10.57 -4.55
CA ALA A 442 4.82 -10.63 -3.23
C ALA A 442 4.59 -12.07 -2.72
N ILE A 443 4.28 -13.02 -3.61
CA ILE A 443 4.12 -14.44 -3.25
C ILE A 443 5.47 -15.12 -3.04
N VAL A 444 6.48 -14.82 -3.87
CA VAL A 444 7.80 -15.50 -3.82
C VAL A 444 8.66 -15.02 -2.65
N THR A 445 8.66 -13.71 -2.38
CA THR A 445 9.44 -13.08 -1.31
C THR A 445 8.56 -12.15 -0.48
N PRO A 446 7.60 -12.68 0.30
CA PRO A 446 6.68 -11.85 1.08
C PRO A 446 7.37 -11.09 2.21
N ASP A 447 8.52 -11.58 2.68
CA ASP A 447 9.42 -10.91 3.64
C ASP A 447 10.00 -9.62 3.05
N ALA A 448 10.57 -9.68 1.85
CA ALA A 448 11.15 -8.52 1.17
C ALA A 448 10.10 -7.48 0.72
N PHE A 449 8.83 -7.86 0.66
CA PHE A 449 7.70 -7.00 0.31
C PHE A 449 6.90 -6.53 1.53
N GLU A 450 7.36 -6.87 2.75
CA GLU A 450 6.75 -6.48 4.03
C GLU A 450 5.27 -6.92 4.16
N ILE A 451 4.93 -8.04 3.52
CA ILE A 451 3.57 -8.59 3.53
C ILE A 451 3.34 -9.42 4.79
N LEU A 452 4.40 -10.07 5.28
CA LEU A 452 4.38 -10.93 6.46
C LEU A 452 5.43 -10.44 7.45
N ASP A 453 5.06 -10.44 8.73
CA ASP A 453 5.94 -10.02 9.83
C ASP A 453 6.83 -11.17 10.35
N LYS A 454 6.68 -12.39 9.80
CA LYS A 454 7.39 -13.60 10.24
C LYS A 454 8.46 -14.03 9.23
N GLU A 455 9.63 -14.45 9.74
CA GLU A 455 10.65 -15.11 8.92
C GLU A 455 10.14 -16.44 8.35
N LEU A 456 10.36 -16.65 7.05
CA LEU A 456 9.95 -17.86 6.36
C LEU A 456 11.00 -18.97 6.47
N SER A 457 10.53 -20.19 6.77
CA SER A 457 11.36 -21.39 6.67
C SER A 457 11.81 -21.65 5.22
N ILE A 458 12.93 -22.36 5.06
CA ILE A 458 13.45 -22.76 3.74
C ILE A 458 12.40 -23.59 2.97
N THR A 459 11.70 -24.49 3.68
CA THR A 459 10.65 -25.33 3.09
C THR A 459 9.46 -24.49 2.63
N SER A 460 9.00 -23.54 3.45
CA SER A 460 7.94 -22.60 3.06
C SER A 460 8.34 -21.79 1.82
N ARG A 461 9.60 -21.31 1.75
CA ARG A 461 10.13 -20.59 0.58
C ARG A 461 10.13 -21.46 -0.68
N LYS A 462 10.55 -22.73 -0.59
CA LYS A 462 10.49 -23.69 -1.71
C LYS A 462 9.05 -23.94 -2.17
N ASN A 463 8.12 -24.13 -1.24
CA ASN A 463 6.70 -24.30 -1.54
C ASN A 463 6.11 -23.08 -2.26
N LEU A 464 6.43 -21.87 -1.79
CA LEU A 464 5.99 -20.61 -2.40
C LEU A 464 6.53 -20.46 -3.83
N VAL A 465 7.79 -20.81 -4.07
CA VAL A 465 8.37 -20.82 -5.42
C VAL A 465 7.59 -21.76 -6.34
N ASN A 466 7.22 -22.96 -5.87
CA ASN A 466 6.43 -23.90 -6.67
C ASN A 466 5.04 -23.35 -6.98
N ILE A 467 4.33 -22.80 -6.00
CA ILE A 467 3.02 -22.17 -6.19
C ILE A 467 3.12 -20.99 -7.18
N ALA A 468 4.10 -20.12 -6.99
CA ALA A 468 4.33 -18.94 -7.83
C ALA A 468 4.59 -19.31 -9.29
N LYS A 469 5.35 -20.37 -9.57
CA LYS A 469 5.60 -20.85 -10.94
C LYS A 469 4.32 -21.28 -11.66
N VAL A 470 3.43 -21.99 -10.96
CA VAL A 470 2.17 -22.47 -11.53
C VAL A 470 1.25 -21.30 -11.87
N LEU A 471 1.08 -20.38 -10.92
CA LEU A 471 0.30 -19.18 -11.11
C LEU A 471 0.93 -18.26 -12.17
N GLN A 472 2.26 -18.15 -12.23
CA GLN A 472 2.97 -17.41 -13.28
C GLN A 472 2.66 -17.95 -14.66
N ASN A 473 2.70 -19.27 -14.86
CA ASN A 473 2.33 -19.85 -16.15
C ASN A 473 0.86 -19.57 -16.50
N LEU A 474 -0.05 -19.66 -15.53
CA LEU A 474 -1.46 -19.29 -15.72
C LEU A 474 -1.63 -17.82 -16.15
N PHE A 475 -1.09 -16.86 -15.40
CA PHE A 475 -1.26 -15.42 -15.67
C PHE A 475 -0.40 -14.89 -16.82
N THR A 476 0.58 -15.68 -17.30
CA THR A 476 1.32 -15.39 -18.54
C THR A 476 0.81 -16.16 -19.76
N LEU A 477 -0.31 -16.89 -19.60
CA LEU A 477 -0.99 -17.65 -20.64
C LEU A 477 -0.06 -18.70 -21.30
N LYS A 478 0.69 -19.42 -20.46
CA LYS A 478 1.65 -20.47 -20.84
C LYS A 478 1.35 -21.77 -20.12
N THR A 479 1.88 -22.86 -20.66
CA THR A 479 1.87 -24.19 -20.04
C THR A 479 3.28 -24.70 -19.81
N PHE A 480 3.44 -25.64 -18.88
CA PHE A 480 4.69 -26.36 -18.69
C PHE A 480 4.97 -27.23 -19.90
N GLN A 481 6.19 -27.15 -20.43
CA GLN A 481 6.63 -27.89 -21.60
C GLN A 481 7.08 -29.32 -21.23
N ASN A 482 6.98 -30.25 -22.17
CA ASN A 482 7.37 -31.65 -21.97
C ASN A 482 8.89 -31.88 -21.94
N GLN A 483 9.67 -30.85 -22.28
CA GLN A 483 11.13 -30.88 -22.29
C GLN A 483 11.66 -29.70 -21.46
N GLY A 484 12.70 -29.94 -20.64
CA GLY A 484 13.35 -28.92 -19.82
C GLY A 484 13.33 -29.24 -18.33
N SER A 485 13.87 -28.32 -17.53
CA SER A 485 14.10 -28.45 -16.09
C SER A 485 12.84 -28.36 -15.23
N GLU A 486 11.64 -28.47 -15.79
CA GLU A 486 10.36 -28.31 -15.06
C GLU A 486 9.29 -29.31 -15.52
N ARG A 487 9.68 -30.39 -16.21
CA ARG A 487 8.78 -31.42 -16.75
C ARG A 487 7.83 -31.99 -15.70
N TRP A 488 8.27 -32.10 -14.45
CA TRP A 488 7.48 -32.62 -13.34
C TRP A 488 6.24 -31.78 -12.98
N MET A 489 6.15 -30.53 -13.43
CA MET A 489 4.97 -29.68 -13.20
C MET A 489 3.87 -29.86 -14.27
N GLN A 490 4.10 -30.67 -15.31
CA GLN A 490 3.12 -30.92 -16.38
C GLN A 490 1.72 -31.38 -15.91
N PRO A 491 1.55 -32.18 -14.82
CA PRO A 491 0.22 -32.56 -14.32
C PRO A 491 -0.69 -31.36 -14.00
N LEU A 492 -0.10 -30.19 -13.72
CA LEU A 492 -0.81 -28.96 -13.40
C LEU A 492 -1.35 -28.24 -14.64
N ASN A 493 -0.93 -28.62 -15.86
CA ASN A 493 -1.39 -28.01 -17.11
C ASN A 493 -2.91 -28.17 -17.30
N ASN A 494 -3.51 -29.26 -16.84
CA ASN A 494 -4.96 -29.45 -16.94
C ASN A 494 -5.71 -28.36 -16.16
N TRP A 495 -5.24 -28.04 -14.96
CA TRP A 495 -5.78 -26.96 -14.15
C TRP A 495 -5.52 -25.59 -14.80
N ILE A 496 -4.30 -25.31 -15.26
CA ILE A 496 -3.96 -24.06 -15.95
C ILE A 496 -4.88 -23.83 -17.15
N LEU A 497 -5.00 -24.83 -18.04
CA LEU A 497 -5.84 -24.74 -19.23
C LEU A 497 -7.30 -24.47 -18.87
N SER A 498 -7.82 -25.08 -17.80
CA SER A 498 -9.20 -24.87 -17.35
C SER A 498 -9.50 -23.43 -16.86
N LYS A 499 -8.46 -22.67 -16.48
CA LYS A 499 -8.58 -21.31 -15.94
C LYS A 499 -8.16 -20.21 -16.90
N THR A 500 -7.45 -20.55 -17.99
CA THR A 500 -6.89 -19.58 -18.96
C THR A 500 -7.92 -18.57 -19.47
N ASP A 501 -9.12 -19.01 -19.86
CA ASP A 501 -10.15 -18.12 -20.40
C ASP A 501 -10.71 -17.16 -19.36
N ILE A 502 -10.78 -17.58 -18.09
CA ILE A 502 -11.18 -16.70 -16.98
C ILE A 502 -10.12 -15.61 -16.76
N VAL A 503 -8.84 -15.96 -16.88
CA VAL A 503 -7.74 -14.98 -16.77
C VAL A 503 -7.77 -13.98 -17.93
N ARG A 504 -8.10 -14.43 -19.15
CA ARG A 504 -8.30 -13.52 -20.28
C ARG A 504 -9.41 -12.52 -20.00
N GLN A 505 -10.58 -13.00 -19.56
CA GLN A 505 -11.69 -12.14 -19.18
C GLN A 505 -11.29 -11.17 -18.05
N TYR A 506 -10.56 -11.64 -17.05
CA TYR A 506 -10.07 -10.80 -15.96
C TYR A 506 -9.20 -9.64 -16.48
N PHE A 507 -8.31 -9.87 -17.44
CA PHE A 507 -7.51 -8.78 -18.03
C PHE A 507 -8.36 -7.82 -18.88
N GLU A 508 -9.41 -8.30 -19.54
CA GLU A 508 -10.36 -7.46 -20.27
C GLU A 508 -11.19 -6.57 -19.34
N ASP A 509 -11.64 -7.11 -18.20
CA ASP A 509 -12.41 -6.39 -17.18
C ASP A 509 -11.53 -5.41 -16.38
N LEU A 510 -10.25 -5.76 -16.18
CA LEU A 510 -9.28 -4.95 -15.45
C LEU A 510 -9.11 -3.55 -16.04
N VAL A 511 -9.11 -3.44 -17.37
CA VAL A 511 -8.90 -2.17 -18.08
C VAL A 511 -10.18 -1.35 -18.26
N GLN A 512 -11.35 -1.89 -17.88
CA GLN A 512 -12.63 -1.17 -17.92
C GLN A 512 -12.73 -0.20 -16.73
N VAL A 513 -12.09 0.96 -16.88
CA VAL A 513 -12.14 2.04 -15.88
C VAL A 513 -12.43 3.39 -16.54
N THR A 514 -13.11 4.28 -15.81
CA THR A 514 -13.39 5.66 -16.24
C THR A 514 -12.10 6.49 -16.33
N ASP A 515 -12.15 7.63 -16.99
CA ASP A 515 -10.99 8.49 -17.15
C ASP A 515 -10.65 9.25 -15.84
N PRO A 516 -9.37 9.62 -15.61
CA PRO A 516 -8.93 10.10 -14.31
C PRO A 516 -9.60 11.40 -13.88
N SER A 517 -9.94 12.28 -14.82
CA SER A 517 -10.66 13.52 -14.54
C SER A 517 -12.03 13.27 -13.91
N GLU A 518 -12.76 12.27 -14.42
CA GLU A 518 -14.08 11.88 -13.92
C GLU A 518 -13.97 11.12 -12.59
N TYR A 519 -13.05 10.15 -12.51
CA TYR A 519 -12.87 9.33 -11.31
C TYR A 519 -12.35 10.14 -10.11
N LEU A 520 -11.34 10.99 -10.34
CA LEU A 520 -10.71 11.80 -9.29
C LEU A 520 -11.47 13.12 -9.04
N ARG A 521 -12.49 13.43 -9.86
CA ARG A 521 -13.26 14.69 -9.82
C ARG A 521 -12.36 15.94 -9.92
N VAL A 522 -11.32 15.85 -10.74
CA VAL A 522 -10.39 16.95 -11.00
C VAL A 522 -10.78 17.60 -12.32
N ASP A 523 -11.48 18.74 -12.25
CA ASP A 523 -11.71 19.58 -13.41
C ASP A 523 -10.49 20.47 -13.67
N LYS A 524 -10.21 20.77 -14.95
CA LYS A 524 -9.13 21.70 -15.37
C LYS A 524 -9.24 23.09 -14.71
N TYR A 525 -10.44 23.45 -14.26
CA TYR A 525 -10.72 24.67 -13.50
C TYR A 525 -10.29 24.58 -12.02
N ASN A 526 -10.34 23.40 -11.40
CA ASN A 526 -9.94 23.21 -9.99
C ASN A 526 -8.44 23.48 -9.79
N GLU A 527 -7.59 23.19 -10.79
CA GLU A 527 -6.15 23.48 -10.71
C GLU A 527 -5.83 24.99 -10.71
N LEU A 528 -6.60 25.78 -11.45
CA LEU A 528 -6.44 27.25 -11.52
C LEU A 528 -7.05 27.95 -10.28
N THR A 529 -8.05 27.34 -9.66
CA THR A 529 -8.76 27.86 -8.48
C THR A 529 -8.28 27.27 -7.15
N LEU A 530 -7.21 26.44 -7.15
CA LEU A 530 -6.55 25.99 -5.93
C LEU A 530 -6.19 27.22 -5.10
N LYS A 531 -6.88 27.37 -3.96
CA LYS A 531 -6.63 28.45 -2.99
C LYS A 531 -5.22 28.36 -2.38
N LEU A 532 -4.55 27.21 -2.52
CA LEU A 532 -3.26 26.91 -1.92
C LEU A 532 -2.26 26.35 -2.92
N ASN A 533 -1.02 26.79 -2.77
CA ASN A 533 0.11 26.30 -3.55
C ASN A 533 0.54 24.89 -3.09
N PRO A 534 0.83 23.96 -4.01
CA PRO A 534 1.32 22.63 -3.66
C PRO A 534 2.71 22.72 -3.02
N VAL A 535 3.03 21.77 -2.13
CA VAL A 535 4.30 21.76 -1.40
C VAL A 535 5.03 20.45 -1.69
N VAL A 536 6.31 20.54 -2.05
CA VAL A 536 7.18 19.38 -2.24
C VAL A 536 8.38 19.51 -1.29
N VAL A 537 8.67 18.45 -0.55
CA VAL A 537 9.93 18.31 0.19
C VAL A 537 10.92 17.64 -0.74
N ILE A 538 12.11 18.17 -0.95
CA ILE A 538 13.10 17.65 -1.91
C ILE A 538 14.51 17.90 -1.39
N SER A 539 15.41 16.94 -1.60
CA SER A 539 16.82 17.07 -1.20
C SER A 539 17.62 17.95 -2.17
N LEU A 540 18.75 18.47 -1.71
CA LEU A 540 19.66 19.26 -2.55
C LEU A 540 20.24 18.41 -3.68
N SER A 541 20.53 17.13 -3.43
CA SER A 541 20.99 16.19 -4.45
C SER A 541 19.96 15.99 -5.55
N GLU A 542 18.69 15.74 -5.22
CA GLU A 542 17.59 15.60 -6.19
C GLU A 542 17.40 16.89 -7.02
N ILE A 543 17.46 18.08 -6.38
CA ILE A 543 17.41 19.36 -7.08
C ILE A 543 18.55 19.46 -8.09
N SER A 544 19.78 19.19 -7.64
CA SER A 544 20.99 19.28 -8.45
C SER A 544 20.96 18.31 -9.64
N GLN A 545 20.62 17.05 -9.39
CA GLN A 545 20.54 16.00 -10.41
C GLN A 545 19.46 16.31 -11.45
N THR A 546 18.25 16.71 -11.01
CA THR A 546 17.18 17.11 -11.91
C THR A 546 17.60 18.29 -12.77
N HIS A 547 18.24 19.30 -12.16
CA HIS A 547 18.73 20.47 -12.89
C HIS A 547 19.77 20.09 -13.96
N LYS A 548 20.74 19.22 -13.62
CA LYS A 548 21.76 18.72 -14.56
C LYS A 548 21.12 17.96 -15.73
N LEU A 549 20.15 17.08 -15.44
CA LEU A 549 19.44 16.30 -16.44
C LEU A 549 18.66 17.19 -17.42
N LEU A 550 17.99 18.24 -16.92
CA LEU A 550 17.22 19.16 -17.74
C LEU A 550 18.13 20.01 -18.64
N ILE A 551 19.23 20.55 -18.12
CA ILE A 551 20.19 21.33 -18.93
C ILE A 551 20.82 20.45 -20.02
N ALA A 552 21.27 19.24 -19.68
CA ALA A 552 21.91 18.34 -20.63
C ALA A 552 21.01 18.00 -21.83
N ASN A 553 19.68 17.95 -21.60
CA ASN A 553 18.70 17.52 -22.59
C ASN A 553 17.80 18.67 -23.11
N LEU A 554 18.05 19.92 -22.73
CA LEU A 554 17.15 21.06 -22.96
C LEU A 554 16.72 21.23 -24.42
N ASN A 555 17.65 21.03 -25.37
CA ASN A 555 17.38 21.19 -26.80
C ASN A 555 16.32 20.23 -27.34
N SER A 556 16.21 19.04 -26.75
CA SER A 556 15.22 18.02 -27.13
C SER A 556 13.90 18.17 -26.36
N LEU A 557 13.97 18.74 -25.15
CA LEU A 557 12.82 18.94 -24.28
C LEU A 557 11.94 20.11 -24.75
N LYS A 558 12.56 21.23 -25.15
CA LYS A 558 11.88 22.46 -25.54
C LYS A 558 10.85 22.26 -26.66
N MET A 559 9.75 22.98 -26.58
CA MET A 559 8.76 23.05 -27.64
C MET A 559 9.25 23.94 -28.79
N LYS A 560 8.72 23.75 -30.01
CA LYS A 560 9.10 24.55 -31.19
C LYS A 560 8.53 25.98 -31.17
N GLU A 561 7.93 26.39 -30.06
CA GLU A 561 7.36 27.73 -29.88
C GLU A 561 8.47 28.77 -29.70
N LYS A 562 8.14 30.06 -29.90
CA LYS A 562 9.13 31.15 -29.89
C LYS A 562 9.75 31.37 -28.50
N GLU A 563 9.06 31.00 -27.42
CA GLU A 563 9.54 31.12 -26.03
C GLU A 563 9.04 29.93 -25.19
N ASP A 564 9.90 28.94 -24.95
CA ASP A 564 9.58 27.78 -24.11
C ASP A 564 9.72 28.11 -22.62
N GLN A 565 8.72 27.75 -21.81
CA GLN A 565 8.64 28.08 -20.39
C GLN A 565 9.80 27.48 -19.57
N LEU A 566 10.22 26.26 -19.89
CA LEU A 566 11.33 25.59 -19.22
C LEU A 566 12.65 26.32 -19.51
N GLU A 567 12.88 26.72 -20.75
CA GLU A 567 14.08 27.49 -21.13
C GLU A 567 14.17 28.84 -20.39
N LEU A 568 13.05 29.54 -20.22
CA LEU A 568 12.99 30.81 -19.48
C LEU A 568 13.30 30.65 -17.99
N ILE A 569 12.84 29.57 -17.36
CA ILE A 569 13.12 29.29 -15.94
C ILE A 569 14.59 28.89 -15.78
N LEU A 570 15.11 27.99 -16.62
CA LEU A 570 16.50 27.53 -16.53
C LEU A 570 17.52 28.66 -16.80
N LYS A 571 17.23 29.60 -17.71
CA LYS A 571 18.08 30.79 -17.91
C LYS A 571 18.18 31.70 -16.68
N SER A 572 17.20 31.64 -15.79
CA SER A 572 17.20 32.43 -14.54
C SER A 572 17.94 31.74 -13.39
N LEU A 573 18.25 30.44 -13.53
CA LEU A 573 18.95 29.66 -12.53
C LEU A 573 20.49 29.72 -12.75
N PRO A 574 21.29 29.70 -11.67
CA PRO A 574 22.74 29.58 -11.76
C PRO A 574 23.15 28.16 -12.22
N SER A 575 24.45 27.89 -12.31
CA SER A 575 24.94 26.52 -12.56
C SER A 575 24.41 25.53 -11.49
N PRO A 576 24.16 24.25 -11.86
CA PRO A 576 23.69 23.25 -10.92
C PRO A 576 24.62 23.08 -9.71
N LEU A 577 24.02 22.82 -8.53
CA LEU A 577 24.76 22.71 -7.27
C LEU A 577 25.72 21.51 -7.26
N GLU A 578 26.89 21.65 -6.65
CA GLU A 578 27.76 20.52 -6.32
C GLU A 578 27.53 20.08 -4.89
N VAL A 579 26.69 19.06 -4.72
CA VAL A 579 26.28 18.56 -3.40
C VAL A 579 27.16 17.36 -3.06
N VAL A 580 27.91 17.48 -1.96
CA VAL A 580 28.63 16.35 -1.34
C VAL A 580 27.65 15.64 -0.39
N GLU A 581 27.72 14.30 -0.27
CA GLU A 581 26.81 13.51 0.59
C GLU A 581 26.66 14.06 2.03
N GLU A 582 27.72 14.64 2.59
CA GLU A 582 27.72 15.20 3.95
C GLU A 582 26.92 16.51 4.07
N ASN A 583 26.66 17.20 2.95
CA ASN A 583 25.94 18.47 2.86
C ASN A 583 24.53 18.32 2.27
N ASP A 584 24.12 17.09 1.93
CA ASP A 584 22.79 16.87 1.37
C ASP A 584 21.72 17.04 2.45
N ARG A 585 20.76 17.93 2.20
CA ARG A 585 19.68 18.26 3.14
C ARG A 585 18.36 18.44 2.41
N GLU A 586 17.28 18.19 3.11
CA GLU A 586 15.93 18.40 2.60
C GLU A 586 15.50 19.86 2.71
N ILE A 587 14.83 20.35 1.67
CA ILE A 587 14.27 21.68 1.57
C ILE A 587 12.80 21.57 1.17
N GLN A 588 11.98 22.43 1.75
CA GLN A 588 10.57 22.55 1.41
C GLN A 588 10.39 23.61 0.32
N LEU A 589 9.77 23.22 -0.79
CA LEU A 589 9.41 24.10 -1.89
C LEU A 589 7.89 24.26 -1.94
N THR A 590 7.42 25.48 -1.72
CA THR A 590 6.04 25.85 -2.04
C THR A 590 5.98 26.21 -3.51
N LEU A 591 5.44 25.29 -4.32
CA LEU A 591 5.44 25.38 -5.77
C LEU A 591 4.52 26.50 -6.26
N ILE A 592 5.07 27.41 -7.05
CA ILE A 592 4.38 28.60 -7.54
C ILE A 592 4.37 28.56 -9.07
N ASN A 593 3.29 29.04 -9.68
CA ASN A 593 3.23 29.21 -11.12
C ASN A 593 3.63 30.65 -11.51
N ARG A 594 4.83 30.82 -12.07
CA ARG A 594 5.31 32.10 -12.63
C ARG A 594 4.38 32.69 -13.70
N PHE A 595 3.62 31.86 -14.41
CA PHE A 595 2.80 32.25 -15.56
C PHE A 595 1.30 32.39 -15.24
N LYS A 596 0.93 32.34 -13.95
CA LYS A 596 -0.47 32.38 -13.49
C LYS A 596 -1.25 33.62 -13.97
N GLU A 597 -0.63 34.80 -13.90
CA GLU A 597 -1.27 36.07 -14.28
C GLU A 597 -1.65 36.15 -15.77
N HIS A 598 -0.90 35.48 -16.66
CA HIS A 598 -1.23 35.49 -18.08
C HIS A 598 -2.47 34.64 -18.38
N ILE A 599 -2.66 33.55 -17.63
CA ILE A 599 -3.78 32.63 -17.78
C ILE A 599 -5.06 33.23 -17.16
N GLU A 600 -4.96 33.90 -16.02
CA GLU A 600 -6.10 34.60 -15.40
C GLU A 600 -6.61 35.78 -16.24
N ARG A 601 -5.73 36.45 -16.99
CA ARG A 601 -6.13 37.54 -17.92
C ARG A 601 -6.90 37.03 -19.15
N GLU A 602 -6.70 35.78 -19.56
CA GLU A 602 -7.44 35.16 -20.68
C GLU A 602 -8.79 34.57 -20.25
N ILE A 603 -9.00 34.31 -18.95
CA ILE A 603 -10.19 33.66 -18.40
C ILE A 603 -11.02 34.69 -17.61
N SER A 604 -11.61 35.64 -18.35
CA SER A 604 -12.75 36.50 -18.02
C SER A 604 -12.85 37.14 -16.62
N THR A 605 -12.67 38.47 -16.58
CA THR A 605 -12.98 39.39 -15.46
C THR A 605 -14.42 39.27 -14.89
N SER A 606 -15.37 38.69 -15.63
CA SER A 606 -16.76 38.50 -15.20
C SER A 606 -16.94 37.38 -14.15
N ALA A 607 -16.08 36.36 -14.12
CA ALA A 607 -16.14 35.29 -13.11
C ALA A 607 -15.77 35.79 -11.70
N SER A 608 -14.83 36.74 -11.63
CA SER A 608 -14.42 37.38 -10.38
C SER A 608 -15.53 38.20 -9.73
N LEU A 609 -16.31 38.95 -10.52
CA LEU A 609 -17.40 39.78 -10.01
C LEU A 609 -18.57 38.92 -9.49
N LEU A 610 -18.87 37.81 -10.18
CA LEU A 610 -19.92 36.87 -9.76
C LEU A 610 -19.55 36.22 -8.41
N SER A 611 -18.32 35.73 -8.26
CA SER A 611 -17.84 35.11 -7.02
C SER A 611 -17.83 36.11 -5.86
N GLU A 612 -17.34 37.33 -6.07
CA GLU A 612 -17.36 38.40 -5.07
C GLU A 612 -18.80 38.71 -4.63
N THR A 613 -19.74 38.76 -5.56
CA THR A 613 -21.14 39.09 -5.27
C THR A 613 -21.84 37.99 -4.48
N LYS A 614 -21.55 36.71 -4.77
CA LYS A 614 -22.10 35.58 -3.99
C LYS A 614 -21.56 35.55 -2.56
N GLU A 615 -20.27 35.81 -2.36
CA GLU A 615 -19.68 35.93 -1.01
C GLU A 615 -20.36 37.03 -0.19
N LEU A 616 -20.54 38.21 -0.79
CA LEU A 616 -21.21 39.32 -0.12
C LEU A 616 -22.65 38.93 0.29
N VAL A 617 -23.38 38.18 -0.55
CA VAL A 617 -24.73 37.71 -0.19
C VAL A 617 -24.69 36.72 0.96
N ILE A 618 -23.73 35.78 0.98
CA ILE A 618 -23.55 34.83 2.09
C ILE A 618 -23.26 35.58 3.40
N MET A 619 -22.39 36.59 3.36
CA MET A 619 -22.10 37.46 4.53
C MET A 619 -23.36 38.18 5.03
N VAL A 620 -24.16 38.72 4.10
CA VAL A 620 -25.42 39.40 4.44
C VAL A 620 -26.43 38.42 5.06
N PHE A 621 -26.60 37.23 4.48
CA PHE A 621 -27.55 36.21 4.96
C PHE A 621 -27.24 35.74 6.38
N ARG A 622 -25.97 35.68 6.79
CA ARG A 622 -25.57 35.38 8.17
C ARG A 622 -25.79 36.53 9.14
N SER A 623 -25.70 37.76 8.65
CA SER A 623 -25.74 38.96 9.49
C SER A 623 -27.17 39.40 9.84
N ILE A 624 -28.17 38.88 9.12
CA ILE A 624 -29.58 39.17 9.36
C ILE A 624 -30.28 37.99 10.05
N PRO A 625 -31.30 38.23 10.87
CA PRO A 625 -32.08 37.16 11.50
C PRO A 625 -32.76 36.26 10.46
N ILE A 626 -32.96 34.98 10.81
CA ILE A 626 -33.62 33.98 9.96
C ILE A 626 -35.04 34.45 9.66
N GLN A 627 -35.41 34.52 8.39
CA GLN A 627 -36.77 34.92 8.00
C GLN A 627 -37.77 33.78 8.17
N ASP A 628 -38.98 34.08 8.67
CA ASP A 628 -40.07 33.11 8.80
C ASP A 628 -40.59 32.66 7.43
N LYS A 629 -40.78 31.34 7.28
CA LYS A 629 -41.27 30.72 6.03
C LYS A 629 -42.72 31.15 5.76
N LYS A 630 -42.95 32.13 4.88
CA LYS A 630 -44.29 32.45 4.37
C LYS A 630 -44.68 31.38 3.34
N SER A 631 -45.76 30.67 3.62
CA SER A 631 -46.06 29.33 3.10
C SER A 631 -46.35 29.19 1.59
N ASP A 632 -46.16 30.20 0.74
CA ASP A 632 -46.41 30.08 -0.71
C ASP A 632 -45.73 31.16 -1.60
N SER A 633 -44.89 32.05 -1.05
CA SER A 633 -44.24 33.11 -1.85
C SER A 633 -42.79 32.78 -2.16
N LYS A 634 -42.39 32.92 -3.44
CA LYS A 634 -40.98 32.89 -3.85
C LYS A 634 -40.18 33.99 -3.15
N ASP A 635 -38.94 33.70 -2.80
CA ASP A 635 -38.05 34.65 -2.14
C ASP A 635 -37.66 35.78 -3.11
N ASP A 636 -37.75 37.04 -2.65
CA ASP A 636 -37.32 38.23 -3.39
C ASP A 636 -35.99 38.74 -2.80
N LEU A 637 -34.89 38.46 -3.50
CA LEU A 637 -33.55 38.85 -3.06
C LEU A 637 -33.41 40.37 -2.87
N VAL A 638 -34.07 41.19 -3.70
CA VAL A 638 -33.99 42.66 -3.61
C VAL A 638 -34.69 43.16 -2.36
N ALA A 639 -35.84 42.59 -2.02
CA ALA A 639 -36.55 42.91 -0.78
C ALA A 639 -35.70 42.54 0.46
N ILE A 640 -35.03 41.39 0.41
CA ILE A 640 -34.17 40.90 1.50
C ILE A 640 -32.94 41.80 1.67
N LEU A 641 -32.28 42.23 0.58
CA LEU A 641 -31.13 43.14 0.64
C LEU A 641 -31.53 44.54 1.15
N LYS A 642 -32.71 45.05 0.75
CA LYS A 642 -33.25 46.31 1.29
C LYS A 642 -33.57 46.20 2.78
N TYR A 643 -34.08 45.06 3.23
CA TYR A 643 -34.27 44.78 4.65
C TYR A 643 -32.92 44.73 5.38
N ALA A 644 -31.92 44.05 4.82
CA ALA A 644 -30.57 43.98 5.39
C ALA A 644 -29.90 45.36 5.55
N SER A 645 -30.07 46.24 4.56
CA SER A 645 -29.59 47.63 4.62
C SER A 645 -30.26 48.42 5.76
N LYS A 646 -31.59 48.31 5.92
CA LYS A 646 -32.33 48.93 7.04
C LYS A 646 -31.92 48.36 8.39
N TYR A 647 -31.83 47.04 8.50
CA TYR A 647 -31.40 46.33 9.69
C TYR A 647 -29.97 46.72 10.09
N GLY A 648 -29.07 46.89 9.13
CA GLY A 648 -27.71 47.41 9.35
C GLY A 648 -27.71 48.83 9.91
N ALA A 649 -28.56 49.72 9.40
CA ALA A 649 -28.70 51.09 9.89
C ALA A 649 -29.27 51.16 11.32
N GLU A 650 -30.24 50.30 11.64
CA GLU A 650 -30.85 50.22 12.97
C GLU A 650 -29.90 49.62 14.03
N ASN A 651 -28.98 48.74 13.62
CA ASN A 651 -28.02 48.06 14.52
C ASN A 651 -26.59 48.62 14.45
N ASN A 652 -26.38 49.82 13.88
CA ASN A 652 -25.06 50.45 13.70
C ASN A 652 -24.01 49.58 12.96
N ASN A 653 -24.44 48.68 12.07
CA ASN A 653 -23.56 47.85 11.26
C ASN A 653 -23.39 48.46 9.86
N ALA A 654 -22.47 49.44 9.75
CA ALA A 654 -22.16 50.11 8.49
C ALA A 654 -21.62 49.15 7.41
N GLN A 655 -20.97 48.06 7.81
CA GLN A 655 -20.44 47.05 6.89
C GLN A 655 -21.57 46.24 6.23
N LEU A 656 -22.60 45.85 6.99
CA LEU A 656 -23.79 45.17 6.47
C LEU A 656 -24.54 46.05 5.46
N GLN A 657 -24.68 47.35 5.79
CA GLN A 657 -25.31 48.31 4.89
C GLN A 657 -24.54 48.45 3.57
N ASN A 658 -23.22 48.69 3.66
CA ASN A 658 -22.36 48.82 2.49
C ASN A 658 -22.34 47.54 1.63
N ASN A 659 -22.33 46.36 2.26
CA ASN A 659 -22.38 45.08 1.57
C ASN A 659 -23.70 44.91 0.81
N ALA A 660 -24.84 45.20 1.45
CA ALA A 660 -26.16 45.12 0.81
C ALA A 660 -26.29 46.07 -0.39
N GLU A 661 -25.79 47.31 -0.25
CA GLU A 661 -25.79 48.31 -1.33
C GLU A 661 -24.85 47.90 -2.48
N LYS A 662 -23.66 47.36 -2.15
CA LYS A 662 -22.68 46.88 -3.13
C LYS A 662 -23.22 45.68 -3.94
N ILE A 663 -23.92 44.74 -3.29
CA ILE A 663 -24.56 43.61 -3.98
C ILE A 663 -25.59 44.12 -5.00
N LEU A 664 -26.43 45.10 -4.63
CA LEU A 664 -27.43 45.67 -5.55
C LEU A 664 -26.78 46.35 -6.77
N VAL A 665 -25.61 46.98 -6.59
CA VAL A 665 -24.84 47.55 -7.70
C VAL A 665 -24.22 46.45 -8.57
N ASN A 666 -23.67 45.40 -7.95
CA ASN A 666 -23.05 44.30 -8.68
C ASN A 666 -24.07 43.48 -9.47
N LEU A 667 -25.27 43.22 -8.92
CA LEU A 667 -26.35 42.53 -9.63
C LEU A 667 -26.74 43.27 -10.92
N LYS A 668 -26.86 44.60 -10.88
CA LYS A 668 -27.14 45.42 -12.08
C LYS A 668 -26.02 45.33 -13.13
N LYS A 669 -24.75 45.28 -12.70
CA LYS A 669 -23.61 45.09 -13.61
C LYS A 669 -23.63 43.70 -14.24
N LEU A 670 -23.89 42.67 -13.43
CA LEU A 670 -23.98 41.27 -13.90
C LEU A 670 -25.15 41.05 -14.88
N GLU A 671 -26.25 41.78 -14.74
CA GLU A 671 -27.34 41.82 -15.73
C GLU A 671 -26.92 42.51 -17.03
N GLN A 672 -26.22 43.64 -16.95
CA GLN A 672 -25.72 44.38 -18.12
C GLN A 672 -24.69 43.55 -18.92
N ASP A 673 -23.87 42.77 -18.22
CA ASP A 673 -22.86 41.89 -18.80
C ASP A 673 -23.43 40.53 -19.26
N GLY A 674 -24.75 40.29 -19.10
CA GLY A 674 -25.43 39.05 -19.51
C GLY A 674 -25.07 37.81 -18.68
N SER A 675 -24.40 37.98 -17.53
CA SER A 675 -24.02 36.89 -16.62
C SER A 675 -25.19 36.38 -15.78
N ILE A 676 -26.24 37.20 -15.61
CA ILE A 676 -27.51 36.84 -14.98
C ILE A 676 -28.63 37.17 -15.97
N GLN A 677 -29.67 36.33 -16.03
CA GLN A 677 -30.80 36.56 -16.93
C GLN A 677 -31.60 37.79 -16.48
N SER A 678 -31.66 38.84 -17.30
CA SER A 678 -32.41 40.07 -17.02
C SER A 678 -33.94 39.88 -16.93
N ALA A 679 -34.44 38.68 -17.24
CA ALA A 679 -35.86 38.31 -17.19
C ALA A 679 -36.29 37.70 -15.84
N ASP A 680 -35.39 37.59 -14.86
CA ASP A 680 -35.63 37.05 -13.51
C ASP A 680 -35.74 38.19 -12.48
N PRO A 681 -36.91 38.83 -12.31
CA PRO A 681 -37.06 40.03 -11.46
C PRO A 681 -36.85 39.76 -9.97
N GLN A 682 -36.80 38.50 -9.54
CA GLN A 682 -36.62 38.09 -8.14
C GLN A 682 -35.23 37.46 -7.89
N TYR A 683 -34.40 37.31 -8.92
CA TYR A 683 -33.10 36.65 -8.87
C TYR A 683 -33.15 35.19 -8.36
N GLU A 684 -34.22 34.45 -8.66
CA GLU A 684 -34.43 33.06 -8.22
C GLU A 684 -33.31 32.14 -8.69
N SER A 685 -32.87 32.30 -9.94
CA SER A 685 -31.74 31.57 -10.52
C SER A 685 -30.42 31.83 -9.78
N PHE A 686 -30.23 33.06 -9.30
CA PHE A 686 -29.05 33.47 -8.53
C PHE A 686 -29.12 32.95 -7.07
N ILE A 687 -30.30 32.96 -6.44
CA ILE A 687 -30.52 32.34 -5.13
C ILE A 687 -30.24 30.83 -5.19
N ARG A 688 -30.73 30.14 -6.23
CA ARG A 688 -30.39 28.72 -6.46
C ARG A 688 -28.87 28.52 -6.60
N ALA A 689 -28.17 29.42 -7.30
CA ALA A 689 -26.72 29.36 -7.43
C ALA A 689 -25.99 29.57 -6.09
N ILE A 690 -26.49 30.44 -5.20
CA ILE A 690 -25.99 30.62 -3.83
C ILE A 690 -26.26 29.37 -2.98
N ALA A 691 -27.47 28.79 -3.10
CA ALA A 691 -27.85 27.59 -2.39
C ALA A 691 -26.91 26.42 -2.70
N LEU A 692 -26.65 26.18 -3.99
CA LEU A 692 -25.70 25.17 -4.45
C LEU A 692 -24.28 25.46 -3.94
N GLU A 693 -23.88 26.72 -3.88
CA GLU A 693 -22.56 27.09 -3.35
C GLU A 693 -22.42 26.79 -1.85
N VAL A 694 -23.44 27.10 -1.04
CA VAL A 694 -23.45 26.79 0.39
C VAL A 694 -23.44 25.27 0.63
N ILE A 695 -24.17 24.50 -0.17
CA ILE A 695 -24.13 23.03 -0.13
C ILE A 695 -22.74 22.52 -0.50
N ASN A 696 -22.16 23.02 -1.59
CA ASN A 696 -20.82 22.61 -2.04
C ASN A 696 -19.76 22.92 -0.97
N ARG A 697 -19.82 24.09 -0.31
CA ARG A 697 -18.95 24.42 0.84
C ARG A 697 -19.09 23.43 2.00
N GLN A 698 -20.30 22.92 2.24
CA GLN A 698 -20.52 21.90 3.25
C GLN A 698 -19.91 20.56 2.87
N GLU A 699 -20.10 20.14 1.62
CA GLU A 699 -19.50 18.90 1.11
C GLU A 699 -17.96 18.97 1.15
N ILE A 700 -17.38 20.10 0.71
CA ILE A 700 -15.94 20.36 0.80
C ILE A 700 -15.44 20.28 2.25
N ARG A 701 -16.18 20.85 3.22
CA ARG A 701 -15.80 20.77 4.64
C ARG A 701 -15.88 19.37 5.20
N GLU A 702 -16.89 18.58 4.81
CA GLU A 702 -16.97 17.19 5.22
C GLU A 702 -15.81 16.36 4.62
N GLN A 703 -15.45 16.63 3.36
CA GLN A 703 -14.27 16.03 2.72
C GLN A 703 -12.98 16.43 3.42
N GLN A 704 -12.77 17.71 3.76
CA GLN A 704 -11.62 18.19 4.52
C GLN A 704 -11.53 17.52 5.90
N ARG A 705 -12.66 17.39 6.61
CA ARG A 705 -12.71 16.70 7.92
C ARG A 705 -12.30 15.24 7.80
N LYS A 706 -12.81 14.53 6.78
CA LYS A 706 -12.45 13.12 6.49
C LYS A 706 -10.97 13.01 6.15
N GLU A 707 -10.45 13.89 5.31
CA GLU A 707 -9.04 13.91 4.90
C GLU A 707 -8.11 14.18 6.09
N ARG A 708 -8.44 15.15 6.95
CA ARG A 708 -7.68 15.40 8.17
C ARG A 708 -7.60 14.16 9.06
N MET A 709 -8.74 13.52 9.30
CA MET A 709 -8.80 12.29 10.13
C MET A 709 -7.92 11.20 9.51
N ARG A 710 -8.03 10.99 8.20
CA ARG A 710 -7.23 10.03 7.45
C ARG A 710 -5.72 10.30 7.58
N LEU A 711 -5.28 11.54 7.36
CA LEU A 711 -3.88 11.93 7.48
C LEU A 711 -3.35 11.73 8.90
N THR A 712 -4.17 12.03 9.91
CA THR A 712 -3.83 11.84 11.32
C THR A 712 -3.60 10.36 11.66
N ILE A 713 -4.48 9.48 11.17
CA ILE A 713 -4.32 8.02 11.32
C ILE A 713 -3.06 7.55 10.60
N ALA A 714 -2.88 7.94 9.34
CA ALA A 714 -1.71 7.55 8.55
C ALA A 714 -0.38 7.96 9.19
N LEU A 715 -0.31 9.17 9.75
CA LEU A 715 0.85 9.66 10.49
C LEU A 715 1.15 8.85 11.75
N ARG A 716 0.11 8.48 12.49
CA ARG A 716 0.25 7.63 13.68
C ARG A 716 0.84 6.28 13.30
N ASP A 717 0.35 5.66 12.23
CA ASP A 717 0.85 4.36 11.78
C ASP A 717 2.28 4.42 11.23
N LEU A 718 2.62 5.48 10.50
CA LEU A 718 3.99 5.72 10.05
C LEU A 718 4.96 5.85 11.22
N ARG A 719 4.58 6.56 12.29
CA ARG A 719 5.39 6.71 13.51
C ARG A 719 5.53 5.40 14.28
N LYS A 720 4.48 4.56 14.30
CA LYS A 720 4.57 3.20 14.87
C LYS A 720 5.58 2.35 14.10
N HIS A 721 5.51 2.35 12.77
CA HIS A 721 6.49 1.65 11.91
C HIS A 721 7.91 2.19 12.13
N GLN A 722 8.06 3.50 12.27
CA GLN A 722 9.34 4.12 12.60
C GLN A 722 9.92 3.61 13.92
N SER A 723 9.09 3.47 14.97
CA SER A 723 9.52 2.91 16.25
C SER A 723 10.01 1.48 16.06
N TYR A 724 9.23 0.66 15.36
CA TYR A 724 9.58 -0.72 15.05
C TYR A 724 10.93 -0.84 14.32
N LEU A 725 11.16 -0.05 13.27
CA LEU A 725 12.43 -0.06 12.53
C LEU A 725 13.61 0.36 13.41
N ASN A 726 13.44 1.37 14.27
CA ASN A 726 14.48 1.78 15.21
C ASN A 726 14.80 0.67 16.23
N ASP A 727 13.78 0.00 16.76
CA ASP A 727 13.95 -1.12 17.67
C ASP A 727 14.69 -2.28 16.97
N GLN A 728 14.33 -2.57 15.71
CA GLN A 728 15.01 -3.58 14.90
C GLN A 728 16.48 -3.24 14.66
N ILE A 729 16.80 -1.98 14.32
CA ILE A 729 18.19 -1.49 14.20
C ILE A 729 18.95 -1.68 15.51
N GLN A 730 18.34 -1.37 16.65
CA GLN A 730 18.95 -1.55 17.97
C GLN A 730 19.19 -3.02 18.29
N HIS A 731 18.23 -3.90 18.00
CA HIS A 731 18.35 -5.34 18.15
C HIS A 731 19.49 -5.90 17.28
N TYR A 732 19.55 -5.56 16.00
CA TYR A 732 20.62 -5.98 15.10
C TYR A 732 21.99 -5.45 15.50
N THR A 733 22.05 -4.20 15.95
CA THR A 733 23.31 -3.60 16.44
C THR A 733 23.79 -4.28 17.72
N SER A 734 22.87 -4.61 18.63
CA SER A 734 23.17 -5.34 19.87
C SER A 734 23.60 -6.78 19.57
N TYR A 735 22.90 -7.49 18.68
CA TYR A 735 23.28 -8.82 18.22
C TYR A 735 24.68 -8.83 17.61
N LEU A 736 25.00 -7.87 16.72
CA LEU A 736 26.35 -7.75 16.17
C LEU A 736 27.40 -7.54 17.27
N LYS A 737 27.09 -6.72 18.29
CA LYS A 737 27.95 -6.45 19.42
C LYS A 737 28.13 -7.68 20.32
N ASP A 738 27.07 -8.45 20.56
CA ASP A 738 27.09 -9.67 21.37
C ASP A 738 27.80 -10.81 20.65
N VAL A 739 27.58 -10.98 19.35
CA VAL A 739 28.36 -11.91 18.52
C VAL A 739 29.84 -11.54 18.58
N LEU A 740 30.19 -10.25 18.46
CA LEU A 740 31.57 -9.76 18.62
C LEU A 740 32.15 -10.02 20.02
N LEU A 741 31.34 -9.96 21.08
CA LEU A 741 31.73 -10.24 22.47
C LEU A 741 31.88 -11.75 22.75
N HIS A 742 31.07 -12.59 22.12
CA HIS A 742 31.09 -14.04 22.28
C HIS A 742 32.28 -14.74 21.61
N TYR A 743 33.04 -14.06 20.75
CA TYR A 743 34.35 -14.52 20.28
C TYR A 743 35.50 -14.23 21.27
N GLY A 744 35.20 -13.79 22.50
CA GLY A 744 36.13 -13.81 23.63
C GLY A 744 36.16 -15.18 24.32
N PRO A 745 37.33 -15.70 24.74
CA PRO A 745 37.44 -17.05 25.28
C PRO A 745 36.87 -17.11 26.69
N LYS A 746 35.73 -17.79 26.90
CA LYS A 746 35.33 -18.23 28.25
C LYS A 746 34.67 -19.61 28.26
N ASP A 747 35.21 -20.44 29.14
CA ASP A 747 34.75 -21.77 29.51
C ASP A 747 33.29 -21.78 29.96
N LYS A 748 32.44 -22.56 29.26
CA LYS A 748 31.13 -22.98 29.77
C LYS A 748 31.18 -24.48 30.10
N LYS A 749 30.37 -24.87 31.09
CA LYS A 749 30.27 -26.24 31.62
C LYS A 749 29.90 -27.21 30.49
N LYS A 750 30.86 -28.06 30.12
CA LYS A 750 30.71 -29.10 29.10
C LYS A 750 29.61 -30.10 29.47
N SER A 751 28.71 -30.37 28.54
CA SER A 751 27.84 -31.54 28.58
C SER A 751 28.69 -32.81 28.67
N LYS A 752 28.22 -33.87 29.36
CA LYS A 752 28.99 -35.12 29.48
C LYS A 752 29.14 -35.73 28.08
N PRO A 753 30.38 -35.88 27.56
CA PRO A 753 30.58 -36.34 26.19
C PRO A 753 30.26 -37.83 26.06
N ILE A 754 29.56 -38.18 24.98
CA ILE A 754 29.24 -39.56 24.62
C ILE A 754 30.44 -40.17 23.90
N LYS A 755 30.96 -41.27 24.45
CA LYS A 755 32.08 -42.01 23.84
C LYS A 755 31.57 -43.07 22.88
N ILE A 756 32.02 -43.03 21.63
CA ILE A 756 31.69 -44.01 20.59
C ILE A 756 32.99 -44.50 19.94
N SER A 757 33.16 -45.81 19.80
CA SER A 757 34.40 -46.36 19.22
C SER A 757 34.42 -46.23 17.69
N TYR A 758 35.62 -46.11 17.10
CA TYR A 758 35.77 -46.07 15.63
C TYR A 758 35.16 -47.31 14.95
N LYS A 759 35.36 -48.50 15.53
CA LYS A 759 34.76 -49.75 15.02
C LYS A 759 33.24 -49.71 15.00
N GLU A 760 32.61 -49.05 15.98
CA GLU A 760 31.15 -48.95 16.06
C GLU A 760 30.60 -47.96 15.03
N LEU A 761 31.24 -46.80 14.84
CA LEU A 761 30.88 -45.85 13.78
C LEU A 761 31.07 -46.43 12.38
N ALA A 762 32.17 -47.17 12.17
CA ALA A 762 32.43 -47.87 10.91
C ALA A 762 31.41 -49.00 10.66
N LYS A 763 31.07 -49.80 11.69
CA LYS A 763 30.05 -50.87 11.59
C LYS A 763 28.65 -50.30 11.30
N LYS A 764 28.33 -49.13 11.85
CA LYS A 764 27.09 -48.40 11.58
C LYS A 764 27.14 -47.62 10.25
N GLY A 765 28.20 -47.73 9.45
CA GLY A 765 28.29 -47.07 8.15
C GLY A 765 28.35 -45.54 8.19
N ILE A 766 28.67 -44.95 9.34
CA ILE A 766 28.77 -43.49 9.54
C ILE A 766 30.08 -42.95 8.97
N ILE A 767 31.16 -43.74 9.03
CA ILE A 767 32.46 -43.40 8.41
C ILE A 767 32.49 -44.06 7.03
N VAL A 768 32.59 -43.23 5.98
CA VAL A 768 32.67 -43.67 4.58
C VAL A 768 34.13 -43.84 4.17
N GLU A 769 34.97 -42.84 4.44
CA GLU A 769 36.42 -42.87 4.22
C GLU A 769 37.13 -42.23 5.41
N SER A 770 38.37 -42.63 5.68
CA SER A 770 39.14 -42.11 6.82
C SER A 770 40.63 -42.25 6.54
N ASP A 771 41.37 -41.17 6.73
CA ASP A 771 42.82 -41.12 6.60
C ASP A 771 43.54 -41.63 7.87
N ILE A 772 42.78 -42.01 8.91
CA ILE A 772 43.30 -42.62 10.13
C ILE A 772 43.93 -44.00 9.82
N PRO A 773 45.20 -44.25 10.20
CA PRO A 773 45.88 -45.52 9.95
C PRO A 773 45.13 -46.75 10.48
N LYS A 774 45.06 -47.83 9.69
CA LYS A 774 44.31 -49.05 10.05
C LYS A 774 44.70 -49.67 11.40
N ILE A 775 45.96 -49.49 11.81
CA ILE A 775 46.50 -50.02 13.07
C ILE A 775 45.87 -49.30 14.28
N SER A 776 45.56 -48.01 14.15
CA SER A 776 44.99 -47.21 15.24
C SER A 776 43.46 -47.32 15.35
N HIS A 777 42.77 -47.92 14.39
CA HIS A 777 41.29 -48.09 14.40
C HIS A 777 40.76 -48.78 15.67
N SER A 778 41.54 -49.66 16.28
CA SER A 778 41.18 -50.35 17.53
C SER A 778 41.34 -49.47 18.78
N ALA A 779 42.18 -48.44 18.72
CA ALA A 779 42.51 -47.52 19.81
C ALA A 779 41.82 -46.15 19.68
N THR A 780 41.13 -45.88 18.57
CA THR A 780 40.43 -44.61 18.31
C THR A 780 39.01 -44.62 18.89
N SER A 781 38.68 -43.59 19.67
CA SER A 781 37.33 -43.29 20.16
C SER A 781 36.96 -41.84 19.91
N PHE A 782 35.73 -41.60 19.49
CA PHE A 782 35.16 -40.26 19.32
C PHE A 782 34.31 -39.89 20.53
N TYR A 783 34.47 -38.67 20.99
CA TYR A 783 33.74 -38.10 22.12
C TYR A 783 32.88 -36.96 21.59
N ILE A 784 31.56 -37.13 21.63
CA ILE A 784 30.60 -36.16 21.09
C ILE A 784 29.93 -35.44 22.26
N SER A 785 30.00 -34.11 22.27
CA SER A 785 29.32 -33.23 23.23
C SER A 785 28.46 -32.20 22.50
N SER A 786 27.42 -31.70 23.16
CA SER A 786 26.58 -30.62 22.63
C SER A 786 26.32 -29.62 23.75
N ASP A 787 27.04 -28.50 23.70
CA ASP A 787 26.95 -27.45 24.71
C ASP A 787 25.94 -26.36 24.30
N THR A 788 25.64 -26.27 23.00
CA THR A 788 24.59 -25.41 22.43
C THR A 788 23.62 -26.31 21.63
N PRO A 789 22.29 -26.20 21.82
CA PRO A 789 21.33 -26.95 21.01
C PRO A 789 21.60 -26.76 19.52
N GLY A 790 21.73 -27.87 18.79
CA GLY A 790 22.02 -27.85 17.35
C GLY A 790 23.51 -27.76 16.97
N ILE A 791 24.45 -27.65 17.92
CA ILE A 791 25.90 -27.71 17.65
C ILE A 791 26.52 -28.89 18.40
N PHE A 792 27.31 -29.69 17.69
CA PHE A 792 27.94 -30.90 18.19
C PHE A 792 29.45 -30.86 18.03
N ASP A 793 30.17 -30.86 19.16
CA ASP A 793 31.63 -30.94 19.21
C ASP A 793 32.07 -32.40 19.29
N ILE A 794 32.96 -32.81 18.38
CA ILE A 794 33.48 -34.17 18.23
C ILE A 794 34.99 -34.15 18.44
N ASP A 795 35.44 -34.75 19.54
CA ASP A 795 36.86 -34.98 19.83
C ASP A 795 37.25 -36.42 19.46
N ALA A 796 38.11 -36.60 18.48
CA ALA A 796 38.73 -37.88 18.16
C ALA A 796 39.97 -38.10 19.04
N ARG A 797 40.01 -39.20 19.81
CA ARG A 797 41.17 -39.57 20.65
C ARG A 797 41.72 -40.93 20.26
N ILE A 798 43.04 -41.02 20.15
CA ILE A 798 43.77 -42.27 19.92
C ILE A 798 44.56 -42.56 21.21
N GLY A 799 44.08 -43.53 22.01
CA GLY A 799 44.61 -43.74 23.35
C GLY A 799 44.31 -42.55 24.28
N VAL A 800 45.37 -41.89 24.78
CA VAL A 800 45.26 -40.72 25.70
C VAL A 800 45.36 -39.38 24.95
N ALA A 801 45.86 -39.37 23.72
CA ALA A 801 46.05 -38.15 22.94
C ALA A 801 44.83 -37.80 22.08
N THR A 802 44.47 -36.51 22.04
CA THR A 802 43.46 -35.98 21.10
C THR A 802 44.11 -35.85 19.73
N ALA A 803 43.60 -36.62 18.76
CA ALA A 803 44.08 -36.65 17.39
C ALA A 803 43.42 -35.58 16.49
N GLY A 804 42.25 -35.08 16.88
CA GLY A 804 41.58 -33.98 16.20
C GLY A 804 40.26 -33.62 16.87
N SER A 805 39.82 -32.38 16.70
CA SER A 805 38.54 -31.87 17.19
C SER A 805 37.79 -31.24 16.03
N LEU A 806 36.48 -31.44 16.00
CA LEU A 806 35.58 -30.97 14.95
C LEU A 806 34.28 -30.45 15.55
N SER A 807 33.71 -29.40 14.98
CA SER A 807 32.35 -28.95 15.31
C SER A 807 31.42 -29.21 14.12
N LEU A 808 30.26 -29.81 14.35
CA LEU A 808 29.19 -30.03 13.39
C LEU A 808 27.95 -29.23 13.77
N SER A 809 27.28 -28.64 12.78
CA SER A 809 25.98 -27.98 12.96
C SER A 809 24.86 -28.88 12.49
N LEU A 810 23.75 -28.94 13.24
CA LEU A 810 22.54 -29.68 12.87
C LEU A 810 21.94 -29.11 11.58
N ASP A 811 21.87 -27.79 11.46
CA ASP A 811 21.32 -27.13 10.28
C ASP A 811 22.11 -27.46 9.01
N ASP A 812 23.45 -27.50 9.08
CA ASP A 812 24.31 -27.86 7.95
C ASP A 812 24.12 -29.33 7.54
N LEU A 813 23.88 -30.23 8.50
CA LEU A 813 23.60 -31.64 8.22
C LEU A 813 22.20 -31.83 7.61
N LEU A 814 21.18 -31.12 8.12
CA LEU A 814 19.83 -31.14 7.59
C LEU A 814 19.77 -30.52 6.19
N ASP A 815 20.47 -29.42 5.96
CA ASP A 815 20.59 -28.78 4.65
C ASP A 815 21.24 -29.72 3.64
N LYS A 816 22.37 -30.34 4.00
CA LYS A 816 23.05 -31.33 3.14
C LYS A 816 22.19 -32.56 2.86
N SER A 817 21.47 -33.07 3.86
CA SER A 817 20.53 -34.17 3.69
C SER A 817 19.39 -33.79 2.74
N SER A 818 18.81 -32.59 2.91
CA SER A 818 17.73 -32.07 2.05
C SER A 818 18.18 -31.75 0.61
N ALA A 819 19.49 -31.51 0.41
CA ALA A 819 20.10 -31.30 -0.90
C ALA A 819 20.53 -32.61 -1.58
N GLY A 820 20.27 -33.77 -0.96
CA GLY A 820 20.65 -35.09 -1.49
C GLY A 820 22.15 -35.39 -1.40
N ILE A 821 22.90 -34.61 -0.61
CA ILE A 821 24.33 -34.85 -0.38
C ILE A 821 24.47 -35.93 0.68
N SER A 822 24.89 -37.12 0.25
CA SER A 822 25.03 -38.29 1.14
C SER A 822 26.29 -38.25 2.01
N VAL A 823 27.24 -37.37 1.70
CA VAL A 823 28.59 -37.42 2.26
C VAL A 823 29.09 -36.04 2.71
N LEU A 824 29.56 -35.97 3.94
CA LEU A 824 30.25 -34.81 4.53
C LEU A 824 31.75 -35.05 4.53
N LYS A 825 32.50 -34.28 3.74
CA LYS A 825 33.96 -34.31 3.73
C LYS A 825 34.53 -33.42 4.84
N LEU A 826 35.41 -33.96 5.65
CA LEU A 826 36.14 -33.27 6.72
C LEU A 826 37.63 -33.56 6.55
N ASP A 827 38.48 -32.77 7.22
CA ASP A 827 39.94 -32.75 6.97
C ASP A 827 40.64 -34.12 7.04
N ASN A 828 40.14 -35.08 7.81
CA ASN A 828 40.74 -36.42 7.98
C ASN A 828 39.74 -37.58 7.89
N ILE A 829 38.44 -37.29 7.75
CA ILE A 829 37.35 -38.28 7.78
C ILE A 829 36.22 -37.83 6.84
N VAL A 830 35.60 -38.78 6.18
CA VAL A 830 34.43 -38.58 5.35
C VAL A 830 33.25 -39.29 6.01
N LEU A 831 32.22 -38.53 6.41
CA LEU A 831 31.06 -39.03 7.13
C LEU A 831 29.83 -39.16 6.23
N ASP A 832 28.97 -40.12 6.52
CA ASP A 832 27.66 -40.26 5.90
C ASP A 832 26.65 -39.35 6.60
N VAL A 833 26.03 -38.43 5.85
CA VAL A 833 25.18 -37.36 6.41
C VAL A 833 23.95 -37.94 7.12
N ASN A 834 23.25 -38.89 6.48
CA ASN A 834 22.00 -39.46 7.00
C ASN A 834 22.24 -40.34 8.23
N MET A 835 23.31 -41.11 8.22
CA MET A 835 23.68 -41.98 9.34
C MET A 835 24.21 -41.18 10.53
N THR A 836 24.88 -40.06 10.26
CA THR A 836 25.29 -39.09 11.30
C THR A 836 24.06 -38.44 11.93
N LEU A 837 23.08 -38.01 11.13
CA LEU A 837 21.80 -37.49 11.64
C LEU A 837 21.06 -38.52 12.49
N HIS A 838 20.96 -39.79 12.09
CA HIS A 838 20.37 -40.86 12.91
C HIS A 838 21.06 -40.99 14.28
N LEU A 839 22.40 -40.97 14.29
CA LEU A 839 23.19 -41.07 15.51
C LEU A 839 22.93 -39.89 16.46
N LEU A 840 22.92 -38.67 15.92
CA LEU A 840 22.67 -37.46 16.70
C LEU A 840 21.23 -37.43 17.22
N ASN A 841 20.25 -37.78 16.39
CA ASN A 841 18.84 -37.88 16.76
C ASN A 841 18.64 -38.84 17.94
N ARG A 842 19.26 -40.02 17.86
CA ARG A 842 19.13 -41.07 18.88
C ARG A 842 19.74 -40.67 20.23
N HIS A 843 20.82 -39.91 20.24
CA HIS A 843 21.61 -39.65 21.45
C HIS A 843 21.38 -38.28 22.08
N PHE A 844 20.99 -37.27 21.29
CA PHE A 844 20.89 -35.89 21.76
C PHE A 844 19.50 -35.27 21.57
N LEU A 845 18.67 -35.77 20.64
CA LEU A 845 17.37 -35.17 20.31
C LEU A 845 16.16 -36.00 20.75
N LYS A 846 16.37 -37.10 21.50
CA LYS A 846 15.28 -37.96 22.03
C LYS A 846 14.47 -37.37 23.19
N ASN A 847 14.82 -36.17 23.68
CA ASN A 847 14.16 -35.50 24.81
C ASN A 847 13.79 -34.03 24.49
N ILE A 848 13.51 -33.70 23.23
CA ILE A 848 12.85 -32.43 22.86
C ILE A 848 11.43 -32.73 22.41
#